data_AF-A0A505MS42-F1
#
_entry.id   AF-A0A505MS42-F1
#
_cell.length_a   1.000
_cell.length_b   1.000
_cell.length_c   1.000
_cell.angle_alpha   90.00
_cell.angle_beta   90.00
_cell.angle_gamma   90.00
#
_symmetry.space_group_name_H-M   'P 1'
#
loop_
_entity.id
_entity.type
_entity.pdbx_description
1 polymer ?
#
loop_
_entity_poly.entity_id
_entity_poly.type
_entity_poly.pdbx_seq_one_letter_code
_entity_poly.pdbx_strand_id
1 'polypeptide(L)'
;MKLSNIEYPQRTQELAILLNFYLMQIKPIDMKPIGLRDEYYSVMAYLKIVSQLEKLILSFVYNGKLERKEEQNIIDLLYDIYKQGDGRFKLGEIPALAMELTESQMQAINVILFGQLHDIAKVRLDSDYTTALFQLYRVWHNKFKRVSHKESYSDFIKKRNNFILQNSFPVLENFKTDFWVSRDQRITKLQSTFDQMFASRNSVKVLCVNLFAPQFNGEAQVAAFDGEAQIVFLNEALKKLRTEMRKQEHYLGLFYKLEYGVDGHFFYFCVVVFENSKSLAIRDLYENVATVWQAIYMQSHSLDPQVKPRLAEFLNSKLYRTATLQAGVISRSGPSYAQFVRTTLAYIANAPHLLQILYREDVCAEEEPYDRADKPREIPKKAITPRKPKKLEHHQENQSLLQALKLKNVFKPLQKDILDIGLCYEHIPYIYRSYSQNILNFTPAMIRMEVAVLLAPVWIRDPVMNEGKEIKQNDWGGLVQDEPQEQKSIEILLQYAEFMGPRVLCFIAAFLMLPRQQYSPVYGYSLYKTALHQKIRELMALPLKLFKEQIKGLVDKQLMPVAVFTKLDSLLTSQRFHTESLQDWLKVQERVKKRSFLRVDSYVKKLENEQNIYREVEFSITVLKPQALKPIDTLLKNIIDHFNKTHPQLIGYVGYWHLQQVDEQKIQYIATLTFYLDERYIESTGTESWFEKLKYQAELRLGKKTKALHIDEIEVKQIDNLMEYVGSFQSRFNKKPHPRRYTSSLLFALMHRDLYWMHTAVLQKQILIRGRTGYKKRTRKKTKKQV
;
A
#
# COMPACT_ATOMS: atom_id res chain seq x y z
N MET A 1 32.59 -27.40 12.69
CA MET A 1 32.77 -26.20 11.84
C MET A 1 31.92 -25.11 12.49
N LYS A 2 32.50 -24.06 13.10
CA LYS A 2 31.71 -23.01 13.77
C LYS A 2 30.99 -22.18 12.70
N LEU A 3 29.67 -22.09 12.78
CA LEU A 3 28.91 -21.17 11.94
C LEU A 3 29.20 -19.71 12.32
N SER A 4 28.90 -18.80 11.40
CA SER A 4 28.93 -17.37 11.68
C SER A 4 27.94 -17.00 12.80
N ASN A 5 28.25 -15.97 13.60
CA ASN A 5 27.36 -15.43 14.64
C ASN A 5 25.97 -14.98 14.13
N ILE A 6 25.72 -15.05 12.82
CA ILE A 6 24.51 -14.60 12.14
C ILE A 6 23.55 -15.76 11.91
N GLU A 7 24.05 -16.98 11.68
CA GLU A 7 23.23 -18.10 11.21
C GLU A 7 22.52 -18.83 12.35
N TYR A 8 23.18 -19.01 13.49
CA TYR A 8 22.59 -19.64 14.68
C TYR A 8 21.35 -18.89 15.23
N PRO A 9 21.36 -17.55 15.43
CA PRO A 9 20.18 -16.82 15.85
C PRO A 9 19.04 -16.89 14.83
N GLN A 10 19.37 -16.89 13.54
CA GLN A 10 18.38 -16.98 12.46
C GLN A 10 17.65 -18.33 12.47
N ARG A 11 18.38 -19.46 12.56
CA ARG A 11 17.77 -20.80 12.62
C ARG A 11 16.92 -21.00 13.88
N THR A 12 17.36 -20.44 15.01
CA THR A 12 16.60 -20.48 16.27
C THR A 12 15.29 -19.69 16.15
N GLN A 13 15.30 -18.56 15.46
CA GLN A 13 14.11 -17.75 15.22
C GLN A 13 13.14 -18.41 14.23
N GLU A 14 13.65 -19.00 13.14
CA GLU A 14 12.86 -19.79 12.18
C GLU A 14 12.11 -20.91 12.90
N LEU A 15 12.80 -21.65 13.76
CA LEU A 15 12.21 -22.72 14.55
C LEU A 15 11.09 -22.22 15.47
N ALA A 16 11.33 -21.13 16.20
CA ALA A 16 10.32 -20.54 17.08
C ALA A 16 9.06 -20.12 16.31
N ILE A 17 9.23 -19.58 15.09
CA ILE A 17 8.14 -19.18 14.20
C ILE A 17 7.33 -20.39 13.74
N LEU A 18 8.01 -21.46 13.29
CA LEU A 18 7.38 -22.68 12.81
C LEU A 18 6.51 -23.32 13.90
N LEU A 19 7.07 -23.44 15.10
CA LEU A 19 6.36 -24.01 16.25
C LEU A 19 5.20 -23.13 16.68
N ASN A 20 5.39 -21.81 16.81
CA ASN A 20 4.29 -20.91 17.15
C ASN A 20 3.14 -20.98 16.14
N PHE A 21 3.46 -21.13 14.84
CA PHE A 21 2.43 -21.29 13.83
C PHE A 21 1.70 -22.63 13.96
N TYR A 22 2.41 -23.73 14.22
CA TYR A 22 1.79 -25.01 14.57
C TYR A 22 0.80 -24.86 15.73
N LEU A 23 1.20 -24.17 16.80
CA LEU A 23 0.31 -23.92 17.94
C LEU A 23 -0.91 -23.08 17.57
N MET A 24 -0.77 -22.15 16.62
CA MET A 24 -1.90 -21.38 16.10
C MET A 24 -2.88 -22.24 15.29
N GLN A 25 -2.38 -23.22 14.52
CA GLN A 25 -3.23 -24.17 13.77
C GLN A 25 -3.96 -25.15 14.69
N ILE A 26 -3.35 -25.48 15.83
CA ILE A 26 -3.86 -26.43 16.83
C ILE A 26 -4.79 -25.72 17.85
N LYS A 27 -4.98 -24.40 17.77
CA LYS A 27 -5.70 -23.64 18.81
C LYS A 27 -7.22 -23.90 18.79
N PRO A 28 -7.83 -24.30 19.91
CA PRO A 28 -9.27 -24.57 19.96
C PRO A 28 -10.09 -23.27 19.87
N ILE A 29 -11.10 -23.29 19.01
CA ILE A 29 -12.19 -22.31 19.00
C ILE A 29 -13.37 -23.07 19.61
N ASP A 30 -13.60 -22.86 20.91
CA ASP A 30 -14.63 -23.51 21.75
C ASP A 30 -14.39 -24.98 22.16
N MET A 31 -13.45 -25.22 23.10
CA MET A 31 -13.37 -26.49 23.84
C MET A 31 -14.51 -26.58 24.86
N LYS A 32 -15.46 -27.51 24.69
CA LYS A 32 -16.53 -27.80 25.67
C LYS A 32 -16.55 -29.19 26.33
N PRO A 33 -15.68 -30.18 26.03
CA PRO A 33 -15.49 -31.35 26.91
C PRO A 33 -14.13 -31.37 27.62
N ILE A 34 -14.09 -31.94 28.83
CA ILE A 34 -12.89 -32.05 29.69
C ILE A 34 -11.81 -32.96 29.07
N GLY A 35 -12.18 -34.01 28.34
CA GLY A 35 -11.22 -34.96 27.73
C GLY A 35 -10.37 -34.39 26.58
N LEU A 36 -10.92 -33.47 25.77
CA LEU A 36 -10.20 -32.84 24.66
C LEU A 36 -9.06 -31.92 25.12
N ARG A 37 -9.13 -31.50 26.38
CA ARG A 37 -8.14 -30.63 27.01
C ARG A 37 -6.83 -31.37 27.26
N ASP A 38 -6.90 -32.62 27.70
CA ASP A 38 -5.74 -33.41 28.12
C ASP A 38 -4.90 -33.90 26.93
N GLU A 39 -5.55 -34.21 25.80
CA GLU A 39 -4.89 -34.54 24.54
C GLU A 39 -4.17 -33.33 23.93
N TYR A 40 -4.82 -32.15 23.93
CA TYR A 40 -4.18 -30.89 23.53
C TYR A 40 -2.95 -30.58 24.38
N TYR A 41 -3.04 -30.70 25.70
CA TYR A 41 -1.90 -30.47 26.59
C TYR A 41 -0.77 -31.49 26.36
N SER A 42 -1.10 -32.73 26.01
CA SER A 42 -0.12 -33.75 25.64
C SER A 42 0.63 -33.39 24.36
N VAL A 43 -0.07 -33.03 23.26
CA VAL A 43 0.56 -32.60 22.00
C VAL A 43 1.38 -31.33 22.20
N MET A 44 0.87 -30.40 23.00
CA MET A 44 1.57 -29.18 23.38
C MET A 44 2.89 -29.45 24.12
N ALA A 45 2.87 -30.41 25.05
CA ALA A 45 4.06 -30.84 25.77
C ALA A 45 5.08 -31.48 24.82
N TYR A 46 4.64 -32.29 23.84
CA TYR A 46 5.53 -32.85 22.83
C TYR A 46 6.17 -31.82 21.93
N LEU A 47 5.41 -30.86 21.40
CA LEU A 47 5.95 -29.79 20.57
C LEU A 47 6.95 -28.92 21.34
N LYS A 48 6.73 -28.73 22.65
CA LYS A 48 7.68 -28.06 23.54
C LYS A 48 8.98 -28.86 23.71
N ILE A 49 8.89 -30.17 23.92
CA ILE A 49 10.04 -31.08 24.03
C ILE A 49 10.86 -31.05 22.73
N VAL A 50 10.20 -31.15 21.56
CA VAL A 50 10.86 -31.07 20.25
C VAL A 50 11.56 -29.72 20.05
N SER A 51 10.90 -28.62 20.43
CA SER A 51 11.50 -27.28 20.38
C SER A 51 12.79 -27.17 21.19
N GLN A 52 12.77 -27.71 22.40
CA GLN A 52 13.91 -27.68 23.32
C GLN A 52 15.04 -28.57 22.80
N LEU A 53 14.70 -29.77 22.30
CA LEU A 53 15.66 -30.69 21.70
C LEU A 53 16.33 -30.07 20.47
N GLU A 54 15.57 -29.49 19.54
CA GLU A 54 16.14 -28.85 18.35
C GLU A 54 17.05 -27.67 18.70
N LYS A 55 16.71 -26.86 19.71
CA LYS A 55 17.61 -25.79 20.19
C LYS A 55 18.93 -26.35 20.70
N LEU A 56 18.88 -27.43 21.46
CA LEU A 56 20.07 -28.08 22.00
C LEU A 56 20.92 -28.74 20.91
N ILE A 57 20.29 -29.38 19.92
CA ILE A 57 20.98 -29.92 18.73
C ILE A 57 21.65 -28.78 17.97
N LEU A 58 20.94 -27.68 17.70
CA LEU A 58 21.49 -26.51 17.01
C LEU A 58 22.70 -25.95 17.77
N SER A 59 22.58 -25.73 19.08
CA SER A 59 23.70 -25.27 19.91
C SER A 59 24.88 -26.24 19.86
N PHE A 60 24.63 -27.53 20.03
CA PHE A 60 25.67 -28.56 20.10
C PHE A 60 26.38 -28.76 18.75
N VAL A 61 25.63 -29.02 17.68
CA VAL A 61 26.15 -29.31 16.32
C VAL A 61 26.93 -28.12 15.77
N TYR A 62 26.51 -26.89 16.07
CA TYR A 62 27.16 -25.70 15.54
C TYR A 62 28.27 -25.10 16.42
N ASN A 63 28.17 -25.21 17.75
CA ASN A 63 29.21 -24.69 18.65
C ASN A 63 30.25 -25.75 19.03
N GLY A 64 29.97 -27.03 18.80
CA GLY A 64 30.80 -28.17 19.18
C GLY A 64 30.82 -28.45 20.68
N LYS A 65 30.02 -27.71 21.47
CA LYS A 65 29.83 -27.87 22.92
C LYS A 65 28.59 -27.09 23.35
N LEU A 66 28.08 -27.39 24.55
CA LEU A 66 27.04 -26.60 25.20
C LEU A 66 27.62 -25.63 26.23
N GLU A 67 26.97 -24.49 26.39
CA GLU A 67 27.24 -23.57 27.49
C GLU A 67 26.53 -24.02 28.77
N ARG A 68 26.97 -23.54 29.95
CA ARG A 68 26.38 -23.93 31.26
C ARG A 68 24.86 -23.82 31.34
N LYS A 69 24.28 -22.82 30.68
CA LYS A 69 22.82 -22.62 30.64
C LYS A 69 22.13 -23.69 29.78
N GLU A 70 22.78 -24.12 28.72
CA GLU A 70 22.29 -25.16 27.79
C GLU A 70 22.47 -26.56 28.37
N GLU A 71 23.54 -26.79 29.15
CA GLU A 71 23.71 -28.00 29.96
C GLU A 71 22.54 -28.19 30.95
N GLN A 72 22.10 -27.12 31.61
CA GLN A 72 20.91 -27.17 32.46
C GLN A 72 19.63 -27.44 31.66
N ASN A 73 19.50 -26.86 30.47
CA ASN A 73 18.35 -27.10 29.60
C ASN A 73 18.24 -28.56 29.14
N ILE A 74 19.36 -29.30 28.98
CA ILE A 74 19.33 -30.76 28.74
C ILE A 74 18.67 -31.47 29.91
N ILE A 75 19.07 -31.12 31.14
CA ILE A 75 18.57 -31.78 32.35
C ILE A 75 17.06 -31.53 32.49
N ASP A 76 16.61 -30.31 32.24
CA ASP A 76 15.20 -29.94 32.27
C ASP A 76 14.41 -30.64 31.15
N LEU A 77 14.98 -30.75 29.94
CA LEU A 77 14.40 -31.48 28.82
C LEU A 77 14.24 -32.97 29.17
N LEU A 78 15.26 -33.61 29.76
CA LEU A 78 15.20 -35.01 30.16
C LEU A 78 14.13 -35.27 31.23
N TYR A 79 13.95 -34.33 32.16
CA TYR A 79 12.87 -34.39 33.13
C TYR A 79 11.49 -34.28 32.47
N ASP A 80 11.32 -33.34 31.52
CA ASP A 80 10.07 -33.17 30.76
C ASP A 80 9.78 -34.42 29.90
N ILE A 81 10.79 -34.99 29.23
CA ILE A 81 10.69 -36.25 28.47
C ILE A 81 10.31 -37.41 29.39
N TYR A 82 10.95 -37.54 30.55
CA TYR A 82 10.63 -38.60 31.50
C TYR A 82 9.19 -38.52 32.01
N LYS A 83 8.74 -37.32 32.37
CA LYS A 83 7.37 -37.06 32.84
C LYS A 83 6.31 -37.35 31.78
N GLN A 84 6.61 -37.10 30.51
CA GLN A 84 5.66 -37.23 29.40
C GLN A 84 5.79 -38.56 28.62
N GLY A 85 6.92 -39.25 28.73
CA GLY A 85 7.29 -40.41 27.90
C GLY A 85 6.95 -41.78 28.49
N ASP A 86 6.58 -41.84 29.78
CA ASP A 86 6.23 -43.09 30.44
C ASP A 86 5.02 -43.77 29.75
N GLY A 87 5.20 -45.01 29.29
CA GLY A 87 4.19 -45.79 28.56
C GLY A 87 3.92 -45.38 27.10
N ARG A 88 4.61 -44.38 26.52
CA ARG A 88 4.27 -43.82 25.19
C ARG A 88 5.26 -44.13 24.04
N PHE A 89 6.42 -44.72 24.34
CA PHE A 89 7.36 -45.24 23.31
C PHE A 89 7.02 -46.69 22.93
N LYS A 90 6.91 -46.99 21.62
CA LYS A 90 6.68 -48.35 21.09
C LYS A 90 7.78 -48.76 20.10
N LEU A 91 8.13 -50.05 20.09
CA LEU A 91 9.01 -50.68 19.09
C LEU A 91 8.19 -51.64 18.26
N GLY A 92 8.00 -51.42 16.95
CA GLY A 92 7.38 -52.38 16.01
C GLY A 92 5.97 -52.84 16.39
N GLU A 93 5.84 -53.65 17.43
CA GLU A 93 4.63 -54.24 18.02
C GLU A 93 4.70 -54.44 19.57
N ILE A 94 5.78 -54.05 20.26
CA ILE A 94 6.01 -54.28 21.72
C ILE A 94 6.33 -52.95 22.44
N PRO A 95 5.90 -52.74 23.70
CA PRO A 95 6.34 -51.59 24.49
C PRO A 95 7.88 -51.55 24.64
N ALA A 96 8.50 -50.44 24.22
CA ALA A 96 9.97 -50.28 24.20
C ALA A 96 10.61 -50.43 25.59
N LEU A 97 9.83 -50.15 26.63
CA LEU A 97 10.24 -50.11 28.03
C LEU A 97 10.35 -51.51 28.68
N ALA A 98 9.91 -52.57 27.98
CA ALA A 98 9.93 -53.93 28.51
C ALA A 98 11.21 -54.73 28.18
N MET A 99 12.14 -54.19 27.38
CA MET A 99 13.32 -54.92 26.90
C MET A 99 14.69 -54.31 27.32
N GLU A 100 15.55 -55.20 27.82
CA GLU A 100 17.03 -55.15 27.95
C GLU A 100 17.83 -54.79 26.69
N LEU A 101 17.68 -53.63 26.01
CA LEU A 101 18.39 -53.40 24.73
C LEU A 101 19.81 -52.84 24.89
N THR A 102 20.78 -53.38 24.12
CA THR A 102 22.16 -52.86 24.02
C THR A 102 22.28 -51.66 23.06
N GLU A 103 23.37 -50.89 23.17
CA GLU A 103 23.60 -49.65 22.40
C GLU A 103 23.65 -49.88 20.87
N SER A 104 24.19 -51.01 20.42
CA SER A 104 24.20 -51.42 19.01
C SER A 104 22.82 -51.88 18.50
N GLN A 105 22.00 -52.49 19.37
CA GLN A 105 20.61 -52.84 19.04
C GLN A 105 19.72 -51.59 18.96
N MET A 106 20.02 -50.56 19.75
CA MET A 106 19.25 -49.29 19.74
C MET A 106 19.39 -48.47 18.46
N GLN A 107 20.52 -48.57 17.75
CA GLN A 107 20.70 -47.91 16.45
C GLN A 107 19.97 -48.62 15.31
N ALA A 108 19.54 -49.88 15.51
CA ALA A 108 18.94 -50.74 14.49
C ALA A 108 17.41 -50.86 14.58
N ILE A 109 16.77 -50.33 15.64
CA ILE A 109 15.33 -50.50 15.88
C ILE A 109 14.59 -49.19 15.61
N ASN A 110 13.56 -49.22 14.77
CA ASN A 110 12.64 -48.09 14.56
C ASN A 110 11.81 -47.85 15.82
N VAL A 111 12.27 -46.93 16.68
CA VAL A 111 11.48 -46.42 17.81
C VAL A 111 10.43 -45.47 17.26
N ILE A 112 9.18 -45.59 17.71
CA ILE A 112 8.11 -44.67 17.36
C ILE A 112 7.52 -44.06 18.64
N LEU A 113 7.49 -42.72 18.70
CA LEU A 113 6.80 -41.96 19.72
C LEU A 113 5.45 -41.58 19.17
N PHE A 114 4.39 -42.08 19.81
CA PHE A 114 3.02 -41.80 19.42
C PHE A 114 2.37 -40.83 20.40
N GLY A 115 1.80 -39.76 19.87
CA GLY A 115 0.68 -39.05 20.50
C GLY A 115 -0.63 -39.58 19.92
N GLN A 116 -1.70 -39.56 20.71
CA GLN A 116 -3.04 -39.88 20.22
C GLN A 116 -3.88 -38.61 20.26
N LEU A 117 -4.58 -38.33 19.16
CA LEU A 117 -5.53 -37.24 19.03
C LEU A 117 -6.91 -37.85 18.75
N HIS A 118 -7.83 -37.66 19.69
CA HIS A 118 -9.24 -38.07 19.63
C HIS A 118 -9.47 -39.56 19.37
N ASP A 119 -8.56 -40.44 19.80
CA ASP A 119 -8.55 -41.87 19.41
C ASP A 119 -8.55 -42.17 17.90
N ILE A 120 -8.41 -41.13 17.07
CA ILE A 120 -8.68 -41.14 15.63
C ILE A 120 -7.38 -40.96 14.83
N ALA A 121 -6.52 -40.05 15.28
CA ALA A 121 -5.26 -39.74 14.61
C ALA A 121 -4.06 -40.04 15.53
N LYS A 122 -3.06 -40.72 14.97
CA LYS A 122 -1.75 -40.93 15.61
C LYS A 122 -0.81 -39.84 15.15
N VAL A 123 -0.22 -39.13 16.09
CA VAL A 123 0.85 -38.18 15.81
C VAL A 123 2.18 -38.92 15.93
N ARG A 124 2.91 -39.00 14.82
CA ARG A 124 4.23 -39.64 14.74
C ARG A 124 5.29 -38.56 14.55
N LEU A 125 6.30 -38.57 15.41
CA LEU A 125 7.49 -37.75 15.21
C LEU A 125 8.43 -38.45 14.22
N ASP A 126 9.26 -37.69 13.51
CA ASP A 126 10.34 -38.23 12.67
C ASP A 126 11.15 -39.32 13.40
N SER A 127 11.65 -40.30 12.65
CA SER A 127 12.44 -41.40 13.22
C SER A 127 13.70 -40.93 13.93
N ASP A 128 14.38 -39.89 13.42
CA ASP A 128 15.65 -39.42 13.97
C ASP A 128 15.41 -38.74 15.32
N TYR A 129 14.43 -37.83 15.37
CA TYR A 129 14.01 -37.18 16.61
C TYR A 129 13.47 -38.17 17.64
N THR A 130 12.68 -39.14 17.20
CA THR A 130 12.12 -40.16 18.09
C THR A 130 13.22 -41.02 18.72
N THR A 131 14.17 -41.47 17.90
CA THR A 131 15.31 -42.28 18.35
C THR A 131 16.15 -41.50 19.36
N ALA A 132 16.42 -40.23 19.09
CA ALA A 132 17.15 -39.37 20.00
C ALA A 132 16.42 -39.14 21.34
N LEU A 133 15.11 -38.84 21.30
CA LEU A 133 14.30 -38.68 22.52
C LEU A 133 14.27 -39.96 23.37
N PHE A 134 14.22 -41.12 22.72
CA PHE A 134 14.25 -42.41 23.41
C PHE A 134 15.61 -42.70 24.04
N GLN A 135 16.71 -42.43 23.32
CA GLN A 135 18.07 -42.56 23.85
C GLN A 135 18.28 -41.64 25.06
N LEU A 136 17.85 -40.37 24.95
CA LEU A 136 17.86 -39.40 26.05
C LEU A 136 17.02 -39.88 27.24
N TYR A 137 15.80 -40.37 27.01
CA TYR A 137 14.96 -40.96 28.06
C TYR A 137 15.70 -42.09 28.81
N ARG A 138 16.44 -42.96 28.10
CA ARG A 138 17.22 -44.03 28.73
C ARG A 138 18.41 -43.53 29.54
N VAL A 139 19.07 -42.44 29.14
CA VAL A 139 20.12 -41.79 29.95
C VAL A 139 19.57 -41.39 31.32
N TRP A 140 18.32 -40.90 31.36
CA TRP A 140 17.63 -40.55 32.60
C TRP A 140 17.17 -41.78 33.40
N HIS A 141 16.68 -42.82 32.71
CA HIS A 141 16.13 -44.03 33.32
C HIS A 141 17.21 -45.02 33.83
N ASN A 142 18.42 -45.00 33.27
CA ASN A 142 19.53 -45.81 33.74
C ASN A 142 19.80 -45.55 35.24
N LYS A 143 19.58 -46.59 36.04
CA LYS A 143 19.45 -46.54 37.51
C LYS A 143 20.71 -45.97 38.20
N PHE A 144 20.67 -44.70 38.60
CA PHE A 144 21.46 -44.18 39.73
C PHE A 144 20.89 -44.76 41.04
N LYS A 145 21.11 -46.05 41.26
CA LYS A 145 20.64 -46.75 42.46
C LYS A 145 21.61 -46.46 43.62
N ARG A 146 21.10 -45.64 44.56
CA ARG A 146 21.58 -45.36 45.92
C ARG A 146 22.71 -44.32 46.06
N VAL A 147 22.38 -43.26 46.82
CA VAL A 147 23.35 -42.42 47.53
C VAL A 147 24.06 -43.33 48.54
N SER A 148 25.38 -43.47 48.45
CA SER A 148 26.13 -44.15 49.51
C SER A 148 26.08 -43.28 50.78
N HIS A 149 25.97 -43.87 51.97
CA HIS A 149 25.96 -43.13 53.24
C HIS A 149 27.23 -42.28 53.50
N LYS A 150 28.23 -42.33 52.60
CA LYS A 150 29.51 -41.60 52.68
C LYS A 150 29.64 -40.44 51.68
N GLU A 151 28.67 -40.22 50.79
CA GLU A 151 28.73 -39.17 49.77
C GLU A 151 27.84 -37.99 50.16
N SER A 152 28.34 -36.75 50.03
CA SER A 152 27.52 -35.56 50.25
C SER A 152 26.45 -35.44 49.14
N TYR A 153 25.28 -34.92 49.49
CA TYR A 153 24.20 -34.73 48.52
C TYR A 153 24.64 -33.86 47.32
N SER A 154 25.46 -32.84 47.56
CA SER A 154 26.00 -31.97 46.50
C SER A 154 26.93 -32.72 45.54
N ASP A 155 27.79 -33.61 46.04
CA ASP A 155 28.71 -34.39 45.20
C ASP A 155 27.95 -35.42 44.36
N PHE A 156 26.94 -36.06 44.96
CA PHE A 156 26.04 -36.96 44.25
C PHE A 156 25.32 -36.27 43.09
N ILE A 157 24.74 -35.08 43.32
CA ILE A 157 24.05 -34.30 42.27
C ILE A 157 25.02 -33.89 41.16
N LYS A 158 26.23 -33.46 41.50
CA LYS A 158 27.26 -33.09 40.52
C LYS A 158 27.69 -34.29 39.67
N LYS A 159 27.90 -35.45 40.29
CA LYS A 159 28.25 -36.71 39.61
C LYS A 159 27.14 -37.18 38.68
N ARG A 160 25.88 -37.10 39.12
CA ARG A 160 24.70 -37.41 38.31
C ARG A 160 24.60 -36.49 37.10
N ASN A 161 24.73 -35.17 37.30
CA ASN A 161 24.63 -34.21 36.20
C ASN A 161 25.76 -34.40 35.18
N ASN A 162 27.00 -34.65 35.64
CA ASN A 162 28.12 -34.92 34.75
C ASN A 162 27.89 -36.18 33.90
N PHE A 163 27.38 -37.25 34.50
CA PHE A 163 27.02 -38.47 33.76
C PHE A 163 25.93 -38.21 32.73
N ILE A 164 24.86 -37.50 33.12
CA ILE A 164 23.76 -37.15 32.21
C ILE A 164 24.31 -36.40 30.99
N LEU A 165 25.16 -35.38 31.21
CA LEU A 165 25.74 -34.59 30.12
C LEU A 165 26.63 -35.45 29.21
N GLN A 166 27.55 -36.24 29.79
CA GLN A 166 28.45 -37.11 29.03
C GLN A 166 27.73 -38.11 28.14
N ASN A 167 26.62 -38.68 28.61
CA ASN A 167 25.85 -39.66 27.86
C ASN A 167 24.77 -39.03 26.95
N SER A 168 24.47 -37.73 27.10
CA SER A 168 23.55 -37.01 26.22
C SER A 168 24.24 -36.44 24.98
N PHE A 169 25.53 -36.09 25.05
CA PHE A 169 26.26 -35.50 23.93
C PHE A 169 26.32 -36.40 22.68
N PRO A 170 26.62 -37.72 22.78
CA PRO A 170 26.61 -38.60 21.61
C PRO A 170 25.24 -38.66 20.92
N VAL A 171 24.15 -38.50 21.67
CA VAL A 171 22.78 -38.48 21.12
C VAL A 171 22.54 -37.22 20.28
N LEU A 172 23.11 -36.08 20.69
CA LEU A 172 23.05 -34.84 19.91
C LEU A 172 23.97 -34.90 18.67
N GLU A 173 25.11 -35.60 18.75
CA GLU A 173 26.03 -35.82 17.63
C GLU A 173 25.42 -36.65 16.49
N ASN A 174 24.39 -37.46 16.77
CA ASN A 174 23.68 -38.22 15.74
C ASN A 174 23.02 -37.32 14.67
N PHE A 175 22.67 -36.08 15.02
CA PHE A 175 22.14 -35.08 14.07
C PHE A 175 23.28 -34.38 13.33
N LYS A 176 23.88 -35.10 12.39
CA LYS A 176 24.99 -34.62 11.56
C LYS A 176 24.55 -33.54 10.57
N THR A 177 25.52 -32.88 9.94
CA THR A 177 25.32 -31.86 8.91
C THR A 177 24.38 -32.32 7.79
N ASP A 178 24.42 -33.59 7.40
CA ASP A 178 23.60 -34.15 6.30
C ASP A 178 22.09 -34.09 6.58
N PHE A 179 21.69 -34.22 7.85
CA PHE A 179 20.29 -34.06 8.27
C PHE A 179 19.78 -32.65 7.95
N TRP A 180 20.59 -31.63 8.25
CA TRP A 180 20.27 -30.23 7.98
C TRP A 180 20.31 -29.91 6.49
N VAL A 181 21.25 -30.50 5.76
CA VAL A 181 21.34 -30.39 4.30
C VAL A 181 20.07 -30.95 3.64
N SER A 182 19.60 -32.11 4.08
CA SER A 182 18.33 -32.71 3.60
C SER A 182 17.14 -31.78 3.85
N ARG A 183 17.10 -31.12 5.01
CA ARG A 183 16.07 -30.13 5.36
C ARG A 183 16.11 -28.89 4.45
N ASP A 184 17.29 -28.35 4.19
CA ASP A 184 17.48 -27.19 3.33
C ASP A 184 17.21 -27.50 1.85
N GLN A 185 17.51 -28.73 1.41
CA GLN A 185 17.18 -29.21 0.06
C GLN A 185 15.68 -29.20 -0.21
N ARG A 186 14.85 -29.62 0.76
CA ARG A 186 13.38 -29.56 0.65
C ARG A 186 12.88 -28.13 0.48
N ILE A 187 13.44 -27.18 1.25
CA ILE A 187 13.12 -25.75 1.12
C ILE A 187 13.53 -25.23 -0.24
N THR A 188 14.73 -25.60 -0.70
CA THR A 188 15.28 -25.16 -1.99
C THR A 188 14.44 -25.67 -3.16
N LYS A 189 13.87 -26.88 -3.08
CA LYS A 189 12.91 -27.39 -4.07
C LYS A 189 11.69 -26.46 -4.18
N LEU A 190 11.03 -26.13 -3.06
CA LEU A 190 9.88 -25.23 -3.06
C LEU A 190 10.24 -23.79 -3.44
N GLN A 191 11.42 -23.32 -3.01
CA GLN A 191 11.93 -21.99 -3.37
C GLN A 191 12.12 -21.87 -4.87
N SER A 192 12.71 -22.88 -5.53
CA SER A 192 12.88 -22.91 -6.99
C SER A 192 11.53 -22.82 -7.70
N THR A 193 10.53 -23.58 -7.23
CA THR A 193 9.16 -23.49 -7.77
C THR A 193 8.56 -22.10 -7.55
N PHE A 194 8.71 -21.51 -6.37
CA PHE A 194 8.24 -20.16 -6.07
C PHE A 194 8.93 -19.10 -6.94
N ASP A 195 10.23 -19.22 -7.17
CA ASP A 195 11.01 -18.32 -8.03
C ASP A 195 10.52 -18.35 -9.47
N GLN A 196 10.11 -19.51 -9.96
CA GLN A 196 9.53 -19.65 -11.28
C GLN A 196 8.16 -18.95 -11.38
N MET A 197 7.37 -18.90 -10.30
CA MET A 197 6.10 -18.17 -10.26
C MET A 197 6.27 -16.64 -10.41
N PHE A 198 7.45 -16.08 -10.12
CA PHE A 198 7.70 -14.65 -10.42
C PHE A 198 7.77 -14.36 -11.93
N ALA A 199 8.14 -15.32 -12.77
CA ALA A 199 8.42 -15.12 -14.19
C ALA A 199 9.33 -13.88 -14.43
N SER A 200 8.86 -12.88 -15.18
CA SER A 200 9.54 -11.60 -15.45
C SER A 200 9.23 -10.48 -14.43
N ARG A 201 8.46 -10.78 -13.38
CA ARG A 201 7.94 -9.80 -12.40
C ARG A 201 8.84 -9.73 -11.17
N ASN A 202 8.84 -8.57 -10.53
CA ASN A 202 9.64 -8.32 -9.33
C ASN A 202 8.89 -8.56 -8.01
N SER A 203 7.57 -8.78 -8.07
CA SER A 203 6.75 -9.00 -6.88
C SER A 203 5.49 -9.81 -7.20
N VAL A 204 5.03 -10.59 -6.23
CA VAL A 204 3.81 -11.40 -6.26
C VAL A 204 2.95 -11.12 -5.03
N LYS A 205 1.67 -11.51 -5.08
CA LYS A 205 0.77 -11.51 -3.93
C LYS A 205 0.58 -12.93 -3.44
N VAL A 206 0.74 -13.13 -2.14
CA VAL A 206 0.65 -14.43 -1.50
C VAL A 206 -0.48 -14.43 -0.48
N LEU A 207 -1.33 -15.44 -0.58
CA LEU A 207 -2.52 -15.63 0.23
C LEU A 207 -2.40 -16.93 1.02
N CYS A 208 -2.49 -16.86 2.34
CA CYS A 208 -2.52 -18.01 3.23
C CYS A 208 -3.95 -18.24 3.72
N VAL A 209 -4.50 -19.43 3.45
CA VAL A 209 -5.89 -19.79 3.71
C VAL A 209 -5.97 -21.20 4.28
N ASN A 210 -6.83 -21.41 5.28
CA ASN A 210 -7.24 -22.77 5.67
C ASN A 210 -8.54 -23.13 4.95
N LEU A 211 -8.57 -24.31 4.34
CA LEU A 211 -9.71 -24.84 3.59
C LEU A 211 -10.23 -26.10 4.30
N PHE A 212 -11.40 -25.98 4.91
CA PHE A 212 -11.96 -27.00 5.79
C PHE A 212 -12.88 -27.96 5.04
N ALA A 213 -12.95 -29.19 5.53
CA ALA A 213 -14.03 -30.11 5.21
C ALA A 213 -15.36 -29.62 5.80
N PRO A 214 -16.51 -30.01 5.23
CA PRO A 214 -17.82 -29.67 5.77
C PRO A 214 -18.06 -30.28 7.16
N GLN A 215 -18.72 -29.52 8.03
CA GLN A 215 -19.20 -29.99 9.33
C GLN A 215 -20.69 -30.36 9.22
N PHE A 216 -21.05 -31.55 9.68
CA PHE A 216 -22.43 -32.04 9.74
C PHE A 216 -22.92 -32.01 11.19
N ASN A 217 -24.13 -31.48 11.42
CA ASN A 217 -24.67 -31.28 12.78
C ASN A 217 -25.50 -32.47 13.29
N GLY A 218 -25.74 -33.50 12.49
CA GLY A 218 -26.56 -34.67 12.88
C GLY A 218 -25.71 -35.88 13.26
N GLU A 219 -25.98 -36.50 14.41
CA GLU A 219 -25.23 -37.66 14.94
C GLU A 219 -25.10 -38.82 13.92
N ALA A 220 -26.12 -39.07 13.11
CA ALA A 220 -26.09 -40.10 12.06
C ALA A 220 -25.22 -39.73 10.83
N GLN A 221 -25.05 -38.43 10.53
CA GLN A 221 -24.19 -37.94 9.45
C GLN A 221 -22.74 -37.79 9.91
N VAL A 222 -22.53 -37.47 11.19
CA VAL A 222 -21.21 -37.47 11.84
C VAL A 222 -20.60 -38.88 11.87
N ALA A 223 -21.41 -39.91 12.07
CA ALA A 223 -20.97 -41.32 11.99
C ALA A 223 -20.62 -41.77 10.55
N ALA A 224 -21.19 -41.14 9.52
CA ALA A 224 -20.95 -41.45 8.10
C ALA A 224 -19.81 -40.64 7.45
N PHE A 225 -19.40 -39.53 8.07
CA PHE A 225 -18.30 -38.67 7.62
C PHE A 225 -17.08 -38.84 8.54
N ASP A 226 -16.60 -40.08 8.61
CA ASP A 226 -15.38 -40.42 9.33
C ASP A 226 -14.15 -39.68 8.76
N GLY A 227 -13.02 -39.75 9.46
CA GLY A 227 -11.81 -39.03 9.03
C GLY A 227 -11.30 -39.48 7.66
N GLU A 228 -11.58 -40.71 7.23
CA GLU A 228 -11.21 -41.21 5.90
C GLU A 228 -12.04 -40.53 4.81
N ALA A 229 -13.36 -40.46 4.99
CA ALA A 229 -14.26 -39.74 4.09
C ALA A 229 -13.92 -38.24 3.99
N GLN A 230 -13.50 -37.61 5.10
CA GLN A 230 -13.02 -36.23 5.11
C GLN A 230 -11.76 -36.05 4.26
N ILE A 231 -10.76 -36.93 4.41
CA ILE A 231 -9.51 -36.83 3.66
C ILE A 231 -9.75 -37.10 2.17
N VAL A 232 -10.53 -38.12 1.83
CA VAL A 232 -10.91 -38.41 0.43
C VAL A 232 -11.60 -37.21 -0.22
N PHE A 233 -12.57 -36.61 0.49
CA PHE A 233 -13.23 -35.39 0.04
C PHE A 233 -12.22 -34.25 -0.17
N LEU A 234 -11.34 -33.98 0.80
CA LEU A 234 -10.37 -32.90 0.73
C LEU A 234 -9.40 -33.07 -0.44
N ASN A 235 -8.91 -34.29 -0.68
CA ASN A 235 -8.04 -34.62 -1.81
C ASN A 235 -8.74 -34.34 -3.15
N GLU A 236 -9.98 -34.81 -3.32
CA GLU A 236 -10.75 -34.56 -4.54
C GLU A 236 -11.14 -33.09 -4.70
N ALA A 237 -11.50 -32.41 -3.61
CA ALA A 237 -11.79 -30.99 -3.61
C ALA A 237 -10.56 -30.15 -3.96
N LEU A 238 -9.37 -30.55 -3.50
CA LEU A 238 -8.11 -29.89 -3.85
C LEU A 238 -7.77 -30.07 -5.33
N LYS A 239 -7.97 -31.26 -5.91
CA LYS A 239 -7.84 -31.48 -7.37
C LYS A 239 -8.75 -30.54 -8.15
N LYS A 240 -10.02 -30.43 -7.76
CA LYS A 240 -10.97 -29.50 -8.38
C LYS A 240 -10.56 -28.04 -8.19
N LEU A 241 -10.09 -27.66 -6.99
CA LEU A 241 -9.62 -26.32 -6.70
C LEU A 241 -8.47 -25.93 -7.62
N ARG A 242 -7.46 -26.80 -7.80
CA ARG A 242 -6.35 -26.54 -8.73
C ARG A 242 -6.85 -26.29 -10.14
N THR A 243 -7.76 -27.13 -10.65
CA THR A 243 -8.34 -26.97 -11.98
C THR A 243 -9.10 -25.65 -12.13
N GLU A 244 -9.95 -25.29 -11.16
CA GLU A 244 -10.71 -24.04 -11.22
C GLU A 244 -9.84 -22.79 -11.02
N MET A 245 -8.84 -22.85 -10.15
CA MET A 245 -7.90 -21.75 -9.91
C MET A 245 -7.01 -21.50 -11.12
N ARG A 246 -6.62 -22.55 -11.87
CA ARG A 246 -5.87 -22.40 -13.14
C ARG A 246 -6.63 -21.62 -14.20
N LYS A 247 -7.98 -21.57 -14.15
CA LYS A 247 -8.81 -20.75 -15.04
C LYS A 247 -8.75 -19.25 -14.70
N GLN A 248 -8.22 -18.89 -13.54
CA GLN A 248 -8.15 -17.49 -13.08
C GLN A 248 -6.97 -16.76 -13.76
N GLU A 249 -7.26 -15.56 -14.29
CA GLU A 249 -6.31 -14.75 -15.08
C GLU A 249 -5.01 -14.46 -14.32
N HIS A 250 -5.08 -14.24 -13.02
CA HIS A 250 -3.96 -13.80 -12.18
C HIS A 250 -3.35 -14.89 -11.29
N TYR A 251 -3.84 -16.13 -11.36
CA TYR A 251 -3.29 -17.25 -10.59
C TYR A 251 -1.93 -17.69 -11.15
N LEU A 252 -0.96 -17.95 -10.27
CA LEU A 252 0.39 -18.39 -10.63
C LEU A 252 0.71 -19.80 -10.12
N GLY A 253 0.08 -20.20 -9.02
CA GLY A 253 0.29 -21.50 -8.39
C GLY A 253 -0.19 -21.50 -6.94
N LEU A 254 -0.09 -22.64 -6.28
CA LEU A 254 -0.36 -22.76 -4.85
C LEU A 254 0.58 -23.79 -4.22
N PHE A 255 0.94 -23.58 -2.95
CA PHE A 255 1.58 -24.59 -2.09
C PHE A 255 0.56 -25.05 -1.07
N TYR A 256 0.60 -26.32 -0.67
CA TYR A 256 -0.43 -26.86 0.21
C TYR A 256 0.09 -27.96 1.12
N LYS A 257 -0.56 -28.11 2.27
CA LYS A 257 -0.31 -29.17 3.24
C LYS A 257 -1.62 -29.55 3.93
N LEU A 258 -1.83 -30.86 4.13
CA LEU A 258 -2.92 -31.37 4.94
C LEU A 258 -2.57 -31.22 6.43
N GLU A 259 -3.50 -30.68 7.21
CA GLU A 259 -3.40 -30.46 8.65
C GLU A 259 -4.59 -31.11 9.36
N TYR A 260 -4.44 -31.34 10.65
CA TYR A 260 -5.51 -31.84 11.52
C TYR A 260 -5.71 -30.88 12.70
N GLY A 261 -6.93 -30.36 12.84
CA GLY A 261 -7.32 -29.44 13.88
C GLY A 261 -7.72 -30.16 15.17
N VAL A 262 -7.67 -29.41 16.28
CA VAL A 262 -8.06 -29.93 17.61
C VAL A 262 -9.57 -30.04 17.78
N ASP A 263 -10.31 -29.43 16.87
CA ASP A 263 -11.75 -29.66 16.67
C ASP A 263 -12.05 -31.04 16.05
N GLY A 264 -11.03 -31.84 15.72
CA GLY A 264 -11.19 -33.21 15.23
C GLY A 264 -11.38 -33.31 13.71
N HIS A 265 -11.02 -32.26 12.97
CA HIS A 265 -11.24 -32.16 11.53
C HIS A 265 -9.95 -31.99 10.73
N PHE A 266 -9.91 -32.62 9.56
CA PHE A 266 -8.85 -32.38 8.58
C PHE A 266 -9.13 -31.11 7.77
N PHE A 267 -8.08 -30.39 7.40
CA PHE A 267 -8.16 -29.23 6.52
C PHE A 267 -6.87 -29.05 5.72
N TYR A 268 -6.96 -28.33 4.59
CA TYR A 268 -5.78 -27.93 3.83
C TYR A 268 -5.32 -26.52 4.23
N PHE A 269 -4.07 -26.39 4.66
CA PHE A 269 -3.38 -25.10 4.67
C PHE A 269 -2.83 -24.83 3.28
N CYS A 270 -3.32 -23.77 2.63
CA CYS A 270 -2.93 -23.39 1.28
C CYS A 270 -2.26 -22.01 1.25
N VAL A 271 -1.17 -21.91 0.49
CA VAL A 271 -0.46 -20.69 0.15
C VAL A 271 -0.62 -20.43 -1.34
N VAL A 272 -1.64 -19.65 -1.68
CA VAL A 272 -2.02 -19.34 -3.07
C VAL A 272 -1.24 -18.13 -3.56
N VAL A 273 -0.63 -18.23 -4.73
CA VAL A 273 0.23 -17.21 -5.32
C VAL A 273 -0.46 -16.57 -6.53
N PHE A 274 -0.53 -15.25 -6.49
CA PHE A 274 -1.14 -14.43 -7.53
C PHE A 274 -0.17 -13.38 -8.05
N GLU A 275 -0.46 -12.95 -9.28
CA GLU A 275 0.14 -11.79 -9.88
C GLU A 275 -0.08 -10.52 -9.05
N ASN A 276 0.98 -9.73 -8.83
CA ASN A 276 0.85 -8.45 -8.15
C ASN A 276 0.26 -7.36 -9.07
N SER A 277 -1.06 -7.40 -9.27
CA SER A 277 -1.81 -6.32 -9.93
C SER A 277 -2.26 -5.25 -8.93
N LYS A 278 -2.18 -3.97 -9.31
CA LYS A 278 -2.69 -2.85 -8.49
C LYS A 278 -4.21 -2.81 -8.38
N SER A 279 -4.93 -3.46 -9.30
CA SER A 279 -6.39 -3.44 -9.36
C SER A 279 -7.08 -4.44 -8.42
N LEU A 280 -6.35 -5.38 -7.84
CA LEU A 280 -6.91 -6.48 -7.04
C LEU A 280 -6.40 -6.41 -5.61
N ALA A 281 -7.25 -6.23 -4.61
CA ALA A 281 -6.82 -6.31 -3.22
C ALA A 281 -6.60 -7.77 -2.80
N ILE A 282 -5.80 -7.99 -1.75
CA ILE A 282 -5.59 -9.34 -1.18
C ILE A 282 -6.93 -9.92 -0.68
N ARG A 283 -7.81 -9.07 -0.17
CA ARG A 283 -9.15 -9.48 0.28
C ARG A 283 -10.01 -9.99 -0.87
N ASP A 284 -10.02 -9.31 -2.01
CA ASP A 284 -10.79 -9.74 -3.18
C ASP A 284 -10.28 -11.10 -3.70
N LEU A 285 -8.96 -11.30 -3.67
CA LEU A 285 -8.34 -12.59 -4.02
C LEU A 285 -8.78 -13.70 -3.05
N TYR A 286 -8.89 -13.41 -1.76
CA TYR A 286 -9.43 -14.35 -0.78
C TYR A 286 -10.90 -14.68 -1.04
N GLU A 287 -11.74 -13.68 -1.25
CA GLU A 287 -13.17 -13.87 -1.51
C GLU A 287 -13.38 -14.75 -2.75
N ASN A 288 -12.54 -14.61 -3.78
CA ASN A 288 -12.54 -15.51 -4.93
C ASN A 288 -12.17 -16.96 -4.57
N VAL A 289 -11.08 -17.19 -3.83
CA VAL A 289 -10.69 -18.56 -3.40
C VAL A 289 -11.79 -19.20 -2.55
N ALA A 290 -12.35 -18.44 -1.60
CA ALA A 290 -13.43 -18.92 -0.73
C ALA A 290 -14.69 -19.27 -1.55
N THR A 291 -15.04 -18.46 -2.55
CA THR A 291 -16.17 -18.71 -3.45
C THR A 291 -15.96 -19.97 -4.29
N VAL A 292 -14.77 -20.16 -4.85
CA VAL A 292 -14.43 -21.39 -5.60
C VAL A 292 -14.52 -22.62 -4.70
N TRP A 293 -13.97 -22.53 -3.48
CA TRP A 293 -14.02 -23.62 -2.51
C TRP A 293 -15.47 -23.97 -2.12
N GLN A 294 -16.30 -22.96 -1.87
CA GLN A 294 -17.72 -23.13 -1.57
C GLN A 294 -18.47 -23.76 -2.75
N ALA A 295 -18.16 -23.40 -3.99
CA ALA A 295 -18.80 -23.98 -5.18
C ALA A 295 -18.46 -25.47 -5.35
N ILE A 296 -17.19 -25.86 -5.14
CA ILE A 296 -16.75 -27.27 -5.17
C ILE A 296 -17.52 -28.10 -4.15
N TYR A 297 -17.77 -27.51 -2.98
CA TYR A 297 -18.55 -28.13 -1.93
C TYR A 297 -20.03 -28.30 -2.33
N MET A 298 -20.69 -27.23 -2.79
CA MET A 298 -22.11 -27.25 -3.21
C MET A 298 -22.41 -28.24 -4.34
N GLN A 299 -21.44 -28.49 -5.22
CA GLN A 299 -21.57 -29.51 -6.27
C GLN A 299 -21.50 -30.94 -5.73
N SER A 300 -20.83 -31.14 -4.59
CA SER A 300 -20.61 -32.46 -4.01
C SER A 300 -21.66 -32.82 -2.96
N HIS A 301 -22.29 -31.82 -2.32
CA HIS A 301 -23.33 -31.99 -1.29
C HIS A 301 -24.37 -30.86 -1.37
N SER A 302 -25.66 -31.19 -1.41
CA SER A 302 -26.75 -30.20 -1.39
C SER A 302 -26.92 -29.61 0.02
N LEU A 303 -26.69 -28.31 0.18
CA LEU A 303 -26.80 -27.64 1.48
C LEU A 303 -28.24 -27.28 1.87
N ASP A 304 -28.54 -27.39 3.17
CA ASP A 304 -29.63 -26.65 3.80
C ASP A 304 -29.23 -25.16 3.90
N PRO A 305 -29.98 -24.22 3.29
CA PRO A 305 -29.62 -22.80 3.21
C PRO A 305 -29.53 -22.09 4.57
N GLN A 306 -29.97 -22.69 5.68
CA GLN A 306 -29.96 -22.03 6.99
C GLN A 306 -28.62 -22.14 7.76
N VAL A 307 -27.73 -23.06 7.39
CA VAL A 307 -26.43 -23.23 8.07
C VAL A 307 -25.33 -22.60 7.22
N LYS A 308 -24.56 -21.66 7.78
CA LYS A 308 -23.33 -21.14 7.16
C LYS A 308 -22.12 -21.96 7.66
N PRO A 309 -21.70 -23.03 6.97
CA PRO A 309 -20.50 -23.75 7.36
C PRO A 309 -19.26 -22.85 7.21
N ARG A 310 -18.33 -22.94 8.16
CA ARG A 310 -17.02 -22.28 8.08
C ARG A 310 -16.11 -23.08 7.15
N LEU A 311 -16.24 -22.88 5.84
CA LEU A 311 -15.52 -23.67 4.83
C LEU A 311 -14.10 -23.15 4.52
N ALA A 312 -13.84 -21.87 4.78
CA ALA A 312 -12.53 -21.27 4.55
C ALA A 312 -12.19 -20.21 5.61
N GLU A 313 -10.90 -20.06 5.92
CA GLU A 313 -10.41 -19.02 6.83
C GLU A 313 -9.21 -18.27 6.25
N PHE A 314 -9.35 -16.94 6.19
CA PHE A 314 -8.28 -16.04 5.78
C PHE A 314 -7.27 -15.79 6.91
N LEU A 315 -6.03 -16.24 6.73
CA LEU A 315 -5.01 -16.17 7.79
C LEU A 315 -4.07 -14.97 7.71
N ASN A 316 -3.94 -14.29 6.56
CA ASN A 316 -2.92 -13.23 6.41
C ASN A 316 -3.05 -12.14 7.49
N SER A 317 -4.26 -11.72 7.84
CA SER A 317 -4.47 -10.67 8.85
C SER A 317 -3.97 -11.07 10.23
N LYS A 318 -4.06 -12.36 10.58
CA LYS A 318 -3.54 -12.94 11.82
C LYS A 318 -2.02 -13.09 11.75
N LEU A 319 -1.50 -13.61 10.64
CA LEU A 319 -0.07 -13.81 10.38
C LEU A 319 0.74 -12.51 10.45
N TYR A 320 0.23 -11.44 9.85
CA TYR A 320 0.87 -10.11 9.89
C TYR A 320 0.96 -9.51 11.30
N ARG A 321 0.08 -9.92 12.23
CA ARG A 321 0.03 -9.38 13.59
C ARG A 321 0.91 -10.15 14.58
N THR A 322 1.29 -11.39 14.27
CA THR A 322 1.95 -12.29 15.23
C THR A 322 3.42 -12.58 14.94
N ALA A 323 4.02 -11.93 13.94
CA ALA A 323 5.42 -12.16 13.52
C ALA A 323 5.75 -13.64 13.22
N THR A 324 4.74 -14.43 12.83
CA THR A 324 4.85 -15.86 12.54
C THR A 324 5.22 -16.09 11.08
N LEU A 325 4.26 -16.40 10.21
CA LEU A 325 4.51 -16.60 8.79
C LEU A 325 4.41 -15.30 7.99
N GLN A 326 5.23 -15.18 6.95
CA GLN A 326 5.13 -14.06 6.01
C GLN A 326 4.05 -14.34 4.96
N ALA A 327 3.22 -13.35 4.67
CA ALA A 327 2.22 -13.41 3.60
C ALA A 327 2.10 -12.04 2.90
N GLY A 328 1.17 -11.93 1.94
CA GLY A 328 0.82 -10.71 1.19
C GLY A 328 1.81 -10.34 0.10
N VAL A 329 2.24 -9.08 -0.01
CA VAL A 329 3.08 -8.66 -1.15
C VAL A 329 4.54 -9.05 -0.90
N ILE A 330 5.06 -9.93 -1.75
CA ILE A 330 6.43 -10.46 -1.65
C ILE A 330 7.24 -9.98 -2.85
N SER A 331 8.37 -9.33 -2.57
CA SER A 331 9.25 -8.76 -3.59
C SER A 331 10.52 -9.59 -3.70
N ARG A 332 10.92 -9.98 -4.92
CA ARG A 332 12.00 -10.94 -5.19
C ARG A 332 13.35 -10.59 -4.55
N SER A 333 13.64 -9.30 -4.37
CA SER A 333 14.88 -8.79 -3.77
C SER A 333 14.69 -8.14 -2.39
N GLY A 334 13.52 -8.30 -1.77
CA GLY A 334 13.20 -7.70 -0.48
C GLY A 334 13.44 -8.63 0.71
N PRO A 335 13.54 -8.09 1.94
CA PRO A 335 13.62 -8.90 3.16
C PRO A 335 12.38 -9.82 3.34
N SER A 336 11.22 -9.41 2.80
CA SER A 336 10.00 -10.22 2.83
C SER A 336 10.11 -11.53 2.02
N TYR A 337 10.95 -11.58 0.98
CA TYR A 337 11.19 -12.82 0.23
C TYR A 337 12.01 -13.82 1.06
N ALA A 338 13.14 -13.36 1.62
CA ALA A 338 13.98 -14.22 2.44
C ALA A 338 13.19 -14.76 3.65
N GLN A 339 12.41 -13.90 4.30
CA GLN A 339 11.56 -14.30 5.42
C GLN A 339 10.45 -15.27 5.00
N PHE A 340 9.84 -15.09 3.82
CA PHE A 340 8.83 -16.01 3.31
C PHE A 340 9.36 -17.41 3.01
N VAL A 341 10.51 -17.51 2.34
CA VAL A 341 11.16 -18.79 2.06
C VAL A 341 11.48 -19.51 3.37
N ARG A 342 12.07 -18.78 4.32
CA ARG A 342 12.55 -19.34 5.59
C ARG A 342 11.47 -19.65 6.62
N THR A 343 10.26 -19.09 6.48
CA THR A 343 9.16 -19.32 7.42
C THR A 343 8.02 -20.09 6.75
N THR A 344 7.34 -19.47 5.80
CA THR A 344 6.13 -20.03 5.17
C THR A 344 6.41 -21.23 4.28
N LEU A 345 7.42 -21.17 3.39
CA LEU A 345 7.78 -22.33 2.57
C LEU A 345 8.49 -23.40 3.40
N ALA A 346 9.35 -22.99 4.36
CA ALA A 346 9.99 -23.92 5.28
C ALA A 346 9.00 -24.71 6.12
N TYR A 347 7.88 -24.10 6.51
CA TYR A 347 6.76 -24.79 7.14
C TYR A 347 6.24 -25.88 6.23
N ILE A 348 5.75 -25.53 5.03
CA ILE A 348 5.19 -26.53 4.10
C ILE A 348 6.19 -27.64 3.77
N ALA A 349 7.47 -27.30 3.59
CA ALA A 349 8.52 -28.24 3.20
C ALA A 349 8.92 -29.23 4.29
N ASN A 350 8.99 -28.81 5.56
CA ASN A 350 9.61 -29.61 6.62
C ASN A 350 8.64 -30.09 7.69
N ALA A 351 7.51 -29.39 7.85
CA ALA A 351 6.46 -29.74 8.79
C ALA A 351 6.01 -31.21 8.67
N PRO A 352 5.73 -31.76 7.46
CA PRO A 352 5.32 -33.16 7.31
C PRO A 352 6.41 -34.18 7.69
N HIS A 353 7.67 -33.77 7.72
CA HIS A 353 8.78 -34.63 8.11
C HIS A 353 9.07 -34.52 9.61
N LEU A 354 8.81 -33.36 10.22
CA LEU A 354 8.95 -33.18 11.66
C LEU A 354 7.84 -33.90 12.43
N LEU A 355 6.59 -33.75 11.97
CA LEU A 355 5.39 -34.23 12.63
C LEU A 355 4.41 -34.79 11.60
N GLN A 356 4.17 -36.09 11.64
CA GLN A 356 3.22 -36.79 10.79
C GLN A 356 1.92 -37.05 11.55
N ILE A 357 0.80 -36.90 10.86
CA ILE A 357 -0.53 -37.20 11.40
C ILE A 357 -1.07 -38.37 10.58
N LEU A 358 -1.28 -39.51 11.24
CA LEU A 358 -1.68 -40.77 10.62
C LEU A 358 -3.12 -41.10 11.03
N TYR A 359 -3.97 -41.47 10.09
CA TYR A 359 -5.35 -41.87 10.34
C TYR A 359 -5.52 -43.37 10.02
N ARG A 360 -5.63 -44.21 11.06
CA ARG A 360 -5.82 -45.69 11.02
C ARG A 360 -4.77 -46.50 10.21
N GLU A 361 -4.32 -46.08 9.03
CA GLU A 361 -3.12 -46.48 8.27
C GLU A 361 -2.43 -45.24 7.62
N ASP A 362 -1.30 -45.40 6.91
CA ASP A 362 -0.54 -44.30 6.28
C ASP A 362 -1.35 -43.65 5.14
N VAL A 363 -2.23 -42.70 5.46
CA VAL A 363 -2.97 -41.94 4.45
C VAL A 363 -2.06 -40.86 3.87
N CYS A 364 -1.46 -41.13 2.71
CA CYS A 364 -0.64 -40.18 1.96
C CYS A 364 -1.51 -39.05 1.37
N ALA A 365 -1.24 -37.81 1.77
CA ALA A 365 -1.55 -36.65 0.95
C ALA A 365 -0.80 -36.74 -0.39
N GLU A 366 -1.33 -36.11 -1.45
CA GLU A 366 -0.74 -36.13 -2.80
C GLU A 366 0.80 -35.90 -2.83
N GLU A 367 1.47 -36.57 -3.77
CA GLU A 367 2.94 -36.73 -3.85
C GLU A 367 3.75 -35.41 -3.89
N GLU A 368 3.18 -34.29 -4.36
CA GLU A 368 3.88 -32.99 -4.42
C GLU A 368 3.11 -31.89 -3.67
N PRO A 369 3.73 -31.17 -2.72
CA PRO A 369 3.05 -30.16 -1.89
C PRO A 369 2.85 -28.81 -2.61
N TYR A 370 2.75 -28.82 -3.95
CA TYR A 370 2.57 -27.63 -4.76
C TYR A 370 1.89 -27.92 -6.11
N ASP A 371 1.26 -26.87 -6.64
CA ASP A 371 0.77 -26.79 -8.01
C ASP A 371 1.31 -25.52 -8.67
N ARG A 372 1.80 -25.65 -9.90
CA ARG A 372 2.26 -24.51 -10.69
C ARG A 372 1.38 -24.37 -11.93
N ALA A 373 0.87 -23.17 -12.16
CA ALA A 373 0.22 -22.88 -13.44
C ALA A 373 1.31 -22.72 -14.51
N ASP A 374 1.40 -23.67 -15.43
CA ASP A 374 2.23 -23.55 -16.63
C ASP A 374 1.58 -22.57 -17.61
N LYS A 375 1.64 -21.28 -17.28
CA LYS A 375 1.24 -20.24 -18.23
C LYS A 375 2.37 -20.11 -19.26
N PRO A 376 2.07 -20.13 -20.58
CA PRO A 376 3.09 -19.94 -21.60
C PRO A 376 3.84 -18.66 -21.29
N ARG A 377 5.18 -18.74 -21.28
CA ARG A 377 6.06 -17.57 -21.11
C ARG A 377 5.59 -16.52 -22.11
N GLU A 378 4.86 -15.50 -21.67
CA GLU A 378 4.62 -14.34 -22.50
C GLU A 378 6.00 -13.81 -22.84
N ILE A 379 6.37 -13.93 -24.13
CA ILE A 379 7.52 -13.26 -24.73
C ILE A 379 7.47 -11.84 -24.16
N PRO A 380 8.55 -11.35 -23.52
CA PRO A 380 8.50 -10.08 -22.84
C PRO A 380 8.06 -9.04 -23.85
N LYS A 381 6.79 -8.62 -23.78
CA LYS A 381 6.33 -7.39 -24.41
C LYS A 381 7.30 -6.37 -23.83
N LYS A 382 8.24 -5.88 -24.66
CA LYS A 382 9.25 -4.90 -24.29
C LYS A 382 8.59 -4.01 -23.28
N ALA A 383 9.00 -4.15 -22.01
CA ALA A 383 8.37 -3.42 -20.93
C ALA A 383 8.32 -2.00 -21.45
N ILE A 384 7.11 -1.46 -21.65
CA ILE A 384 6.96 -0.04 -21.85
C ILE A 384 7.47 0.47 -20.52
N THR A 385 8.77 0.75 -20.48
CA THR A 385 9.44 1.28 -19.32
C THR A 385 8.57 2.47 -19.00
N PRO A 386 7.86 2.47 -17.86
CA PRO A 386 7.01 3.60 -17.54
C PRO A 386 7.94 4.79 -17.63
N ARG A 387 7.75 5.63 -18.66
CA ARG A 387 8.67 6.72 -18.97
C ARG A 387 8.91 7.39 -17.65
N LYS A 388 10.17 7.40 -17.18
CA LYS A 388 10.53 7.99 -15.89
C LYS A 388 9.75 9.29 -15.81
N PRO A 389 8.86 9.47 -14.80
CA PRO A 389 8.03 10.66 -14.74
C PRO A 389 8.99 11.83 -14.86
N LYS A 390 8.80 12.64 -15.90
CA LYS A 390 9.68 13.76 -16.23
C LYS A 390 9.85 14.55 -14.94
N LYS A 391 11.07 14.60 -14.39
CA LYS A 391 11.35 15.35 -13.18
C LYS A 391 11.08 16.80 -13.53
N LEU A 392 10.08 17.38 -12.88
CA LEU A 392 9.97 18.83 -12.77
C LEU A 392 11.18 19.25 -11.92
N GLU A 393 11.98 20.17 -12.44
CA GLU A 393 13.04 20.80 -11.67
C GLU A 393 12.37 21.94 -10.89
N HIS A 394 12.17 21.73 -9.59
CA HIS A 394 11.63 22.75 -8.69
C HIS A 394 12.79 23.61 -8.19
N HIS A 395 12.75 24.92 -8.43
CA HIS A 395 13.55 25.89 -7.69
C HIS A 395 12.58 26.71 -6.85
N GLN A 396 12.85 26.77 -5.55
CA GLN A 396 12.19 27.68 -4.61
C GLN A 396 13.23 28.71 -4.17
N GLU A 397 12.80 29.96 -4.02
CA GLU A 397 13.64 31.15 -3.80
C GLU A 397 14.49 31.11 -2.54
N ASN A 398 14.08 30.41 -1.47
CA ASN A 398 14.84 30.19 -0.25
C ASN A 398 14.27 29.00 0.53
N GLN A 399 15.08 28.32 1.37
CA GLN A 399 14.78 27.16 2.24
C GLN A 399 13.66 26.23 1.73
N SER A 400 13.98 24.99 1.32
CA SER A 400 12.98 24.03 0.80
C SER A 400 11.70 24.11 1.63
N LEU A 401 10.51 24.27 1.02
CA LEU A 401 9.26 24.50 1.76
C LEU A 401 9.06 23.51 2.93
N LEU A 402 9.58 22.30 2.79
CA LEU A 402 9.67 21.29 3.85
C LEU A 402 10.40 21.80 5.11
N GLN A 403 11.54 22.47 4.97
CA GLN A 403 12.28 23.14 6.06
C GLN A 403 11.48 24.29 6.66
N ALA A 404 10.85 25.15 5.83
CA ALA A 404 10.02 26.25 6.31
C ALA A 404 8.83 25.75 7.14
N LEU A 405 8.22 24.64 6.72
CA LEU A 405 7.15 23.94 7.44
C LEU A 405 7.66 22.97 8.53
N LYS A 406 8.97 22.89 8.76
CA LYS A 406 9.63 21.99 9.73
C LYS A 406 9.27 20.50 9.58
N LEU A 407 8.98 20.04 8.37
CA LEU A 407 8.61 18.65 8.04
C LEU A 407 9.85 17.77 7.85
N LYS A 408 9.96 16.67 8.60
CA LYS A 408 11.15 15.79 8.65
C LYS A 408 10.88 14.34 8.20
N ASN A 409 9.67 13.84 8.42
CA ASN A 409 9.28 12.43 8.31
C ASN A 409 8.29 12.16 7.15
N VAL A 410 8.14 13.09 6.22
CA VAL A 410 7.20 12.95 5.09
C VAL A 410 7.77 12.02 4.01
N PHE A 411 6.95 11.08 3.50
CA PHE A 411 7.35 10.19 2.40
C PHE A 411 7.70 10.95 1.11
N LYS A 412 8.71 10.49 0.36
CA LYS A 412 9.21 11.14 -0.87
C LYS A 412 8.13 11.54 -1.90
N PRO A 413 7.09 10.73 -2.18
CA PRO A 413 6.03 11.16 -3.10
C PRO A 413 5.26 12.38 -2.59
N LEU A 414 4.93 12.42 -1.29
CA LEU A 414 4.22 13.53 -0.66
C LEU A 414 5.10 14.78 -0.56
N GLN A 415 6.40 14.63 -0.35
CA GLN A 415 7.34 15.75 -0.41
C GLN A 415 7.24 16.48 -1.75
N LYS A 416 7.12 15.74 -2.85
CA LYS A 416 6.95 16.35 -4.18
C LYS A 416 5.62 17.10 -4.29
N ASP A 417 4.53 16.51 -3.80
CA ASP A 417 3.22 17.17 -3.86
C ASP A 417 3.20 18.45 -3.01
N ILE A 418 3.91 18.47 -1.87
CA ILE A 418 4.11 19.69 -1.05
C ILE A 418 4.92 20.75 -1.81
N LEU A 419 5.98 20.35 -2.51
CA LEU A 419 6.76 21.28 -3.34
C LEU A 419 5.94 21.82 -4.52
N ASP A 420 5.11 20.98 -5.15
CA ASP A 420 4.16 21.38 -6.20
C ASP A 420 3.16 22.43 -5.66
N ILE A 421 2.67 22.28 -4.41
CA ILE A 421 1.82 23.26 -3.71
C ILE A 421 2.57 24.58 -3.52
N GLY A 422 3.77 24.54 -2.94
CA GLY A 422 4.59 25.73 -2.70
C GLY A 422 4.85 26.54 -3.95
N LEU A 423 5.22 25.85 -5.04
CA LEU A 423 5.45 26.45 -6.34
C LEU A 423 4.22 27.20 -6.87
N CYS A 424 3.02 26.64 -6.67
CA CYS A 424 1.81 27.30 -7.12
C CYS A 424 1.56 28.60 -6.34
N TYR A 425 1.67 28.56 -5.01
CA TYR A 425 1.48 29.75 -4.17
C TYR A 425 2.54 30.83 -4.37
N GLU A 426 3.76 30.47 -4.74
CA GLU A 426 4.83 31.42 -5.11
C GLU A 426 4.45 32.21 -6.38
N HIS A 427 3.79 31.57 -7.35
CA HIS A 427 3.42 32.22 -8.62
C HIS A 427 2.04 32.90 -8.62
N ILE A 428 1.13 32.53 -7.71
CA ILE A 428 -0.24 33.09 -7.65
C ILE A 428 -0.30 34.62 -7.51
N PRO A 429 0.49 35.29 -6.63
CA PRO A 429 0.49 36.77 -6.52
C PRO A 429 0.77 37.47 -7.85
N TYR A 430 1.56 36.85 -8.73
CA TYR A 430 1.96 37.42 -10.00
C TYR A 430 0.95 37.17 -11.11
N ILE A 431 0.20 36.06 -11.02
CA ILE A 431 -0.93 35.77 -11.92
C ILE A 431 -2.08 36.74 -11.63
N TYR A 432 -2.29 37.14 -10.38
CA TYR A 432 -3.38 38.03 -9.96
C TYR A 432 -2.86 39.32 -9.32
N ARG A 433 -2.23 40.19 -10.13
CA ARG A 433 -1.55 41.43 -9.66
C ARG A 433 -2.43 42.33 -8.78
N SER A 434 -3.71 42.47 -9.13
CA SER A 434 -4.68 43.30 -8.40
C SER A 434 -4.88 42.88 -6.93
N TYR A 435 -4.54 41.63 -6.59
CA TYR A 435 -4.68 41.07 -5.23
C TYR A 435 -3.34 40.65 -4.63
N SER A 436 -2.22 40.98 -5.27
CA SER A 436 -0.88 40.51 -4.93
C SER A 436 -0.52 40.68 -3.45
N GLN A 437 -0.77 41.85 -2.87
CA GLN A 437 -0.47 42.12 -1.46
C GLN A 437 -1.33 41.30 -0.49
N ASN A 438 -2.62 41.16 -0.78
CA ASN A 438 -3.54 40.34 0.02
C ASN A 438 -3.13 38.87 -0.03
N ILE A 439 -2.79 38.36 -1.22
CA ILE A 439 -2.31 36.99 -1.41
C ILE A 439 -1.06 36.73 -0.55
N LEU A 440 -0.05 37.61 -0.63
CA LEU A 440 1.21 37.43 0.09
C LEU A 440 1.00 37.36 1.61
N ASN A 441 0.09 38.17 2.15
CA ASN A 441 -0.20 38.21 3.59
C ASN A 441 -0.78 36.90 4.13
N PHE A 442 -1.61 36.19 3.34
CA PHE A 442 -2.30 34.97 3.78
C PHE A 442 -1.66 33.67 3.27
N THR A 443 -0.74 33.76 2.32
CA THR A 443 -0.05 32.62 1.69
C THR A 443 0.55 31.63 2.71
N PRO A 444 1.24 32.07 3.78
CA PRO A 444 1.78 31.14 4.77
C PRO A 444 0.71 30.28 5.46
N ALA A 445 -0.43 30.89 5.82
CA ALA A 445 -1.54 30.19 6.47
C ALA A 445 -2.21 29.20 5.51
N MET A 446 -2.46 29.60 4.27
CA MET A 446 -3.08 28.74 3.26
C MET A 446 -2.19 27.55 2.91
N ILE A 447 -0.89 27.75 2.66
CA ILE A 447 0.05 26.64 2.37
C ILE A 447 0.02 25.61 3.50
N ARG A 448 0.04 26.08 4.76
CA ARG A 448 0.01 25.22 5.94
C ARG A 448 -1.27 24.41 6.02
N MET A 449 -2.44 25.04 5.81
CA MET A 449 -3.74 24.36 5.76
C MET A 449 -3.81 23.34 4.61
N GLU A 450 -3.27 23.68 3.44
CA GLU A 450 -3.24 22.82 2.25
C GLU A 450 -2.43 21.56 2.49
N VAL A 451 -1.26 21.73 3.08
CA VAL A 451 -0.37 20.62 3.43
C VAL A 451 -0.98 19.79 4.57
N ALA A 452 -1.64 20.40 5.55
CA ALA A 452 -2.33 19.67 6.62
C ALA A 452 -3.45 18.77 6.05
N VAL A 453 -4.27 19.28 5.13
CA VAL A 453 -5.33 18.49 4.48
C VAL A 453 -4.77 17.44 3.53
N LEU A 454 -3.68 17.74 2.81
CA LEU A 454 -2.98 16.75 1.97
C LEU A 454 -2.49 15.55 2.80
N LEU A 455 -1.91 15.83 3.97
CA LEU A 455 -1.29 14.81 4.82
C LEU A 455 -2.30 14.01 5.67
N ALA A 456 -3.40 14.64 6.10
CA ALA A 456 -4.38 14.03 7.01
C ALA A 456 -4.89 12.63 6.60
N PRO A 457 -5.27 12.35 5.33
CA PRO A 457 -5.74 11.02 4.94
C PRO A 457 -4.65 9.94 4.96
N VAL A 458 -3.37 10.31 4.86
CA VAL A 458 -2.23 9.38 4.78
C VAL A 458 -1.56 9.21 6.15
N TRP A 459 -1.77 10.15 7.06
CA TRP A 459 -1.18 10.15 8.39
C TRP A 459 -2.10 9.42 9.39
N ILE A 460 -1.79 8.15 9.66
CA ILE A 460 -2.66 7.28 10.49
C ILE A 460 -2.43 7.49 11.99
N ARG A 461 -1.24 7.95 12.39
CA ARG A 461 -0.87 8.15 13.81
C ARG A 461 -1.50 9.44 14.36
N ASP A 462 -1.79 9.44 15.65
CA ASP A 462 -2.32 10.63 16.32
C ASP A 462 -1.35 11.82 16.18
N PRO A 463 -1.86 13.03 15.91
CA PRO A 463 -1.05 14.21 15.63
C PRO A 463 -0.24 14.67 16.85
N VAL A 464 -0.74 14.35 18.04
CA VAL A 464 -0.15 14.70 19.33
C VAL A 464 -0.24 13.49 20.25
N MET A 465 0.87 13.14 20.92
CA MET A 465 0.91 12.11 21.95
C MET A 465 1.43 12.70 23.25
N ASN A 466 0.84 12.29 24.37
CA ASN A 466 1.31 12.66 25.71
C ASN A 466 2.27 11.56 26.20
N GLU A 467 3.56 11.86 26.28
CA GLU A 467 4.58 10.96 26.84
C GLU A 467 5.01 11.49 28.21
N GLY A 468 4.40 10.98 29.28
CA GLY A 468 4.63 11.49 30.64
C GLY A 468 4.07 12.92 30.82
N LYS A 469 4.94 13.89 31.14
CA LYS A 469 4.61 15.32 31.24
C LYS A 469 4.88 16.10 29.94
N GLU A 470 5.44 15.47 28.92
CA GLU A 470 5.77 16.13 27.66
C GLU A 470 4.72 15.86 26.58
N ILE A 471 4.31 16.92 25.90
CA ILE A 471 3.44 16.85 24.73
C ILE A 471 4.35 16.75 23.50
N LYS A 472 4.38 15.58 22.85
CA LYS A 472 5.13 15.38 21.61
C LYS A 472 4.19 15.49 20.42
N GLN A 473 4.57 16.33 19.46
CA GLN A 473 3.84 16.51 18.21
C GLN A 473 4.60 15.88 17.06
N ASN A 474 3.87 15.26 16.14
CA ASN A 474 4.45 14.81 14.88
C ASN A 474 4.41 15.94 13.83
N ASP A 475 4.95 15.68 12.63
CA ASP A 475 5.01 16.66 11.54
C ASP A 475 3.64 17.26 11.19
N TRP A 476 2.55 16.46 11.22
CA TRP A 476 1.20 16.98 11.00
C TRP A 476 0.77 17.89 12.15
N GLY A 477 0.99 17.47 13.40
CA GLY A 477 0.69 18.26 14.59
C GLY A 477 1.42 19.61 14.58
N GLY A 478 2.65 19.65 14.09
CA GLY A 478 3.44 20.88 13.93
C GLY A 478 2.92 21.86 12.88
N LEU A 479 2.05 21.41 11.96
CA LEU A 479 1.38 22.29 11.00
C LEU A 479 0.17 23.02 11.59
N VAL A 480 -0.41 22.56 12.68
CA VAL A 480 -1.62 23.17 13.24
C VAL A 480 -1.23 24.16 14.33
N GLN A 481 -1.73 25.40 14.24
CA GLN A 481 -1.54 26.43 15.27
C GLN A 481 -2.55 26.25 16.40
N ASP A 482 -2.37 27.02 17.47
CA ASP A 482 -3.30 27.03 18.60
C ASP A 482 -4.66 27.58 18.18
N GLU A 483 -5.74 27.08 18.78
CA GLU A 483 -7.11 27.37 18.39
C GLU A 483 -7.42 28.88 18.23
N PRO A 484 -7.00 29.79 19.14
CA PRO A 484 -7.26 31.22 18.98
C PRO A 484 -6.54 31.83 17.76
N GLN A 485 -5.34 31.34 17.46
CA GLN A 485 -4.56 31.82 16.32
C GLN A 485 -5.11 31.29 14.99
N GLU A 486 -5.62 30.06 15.00
CA GLU A 486 -6.37 29.49 13.87
C GLU A 486 -7.66 30.25 13.63
N GLN A 487 -8.44 30.52 14.68
CA GLN A 487 -9.66 31.33 14.61
C GLN A 487 -9.37 32.69 13.97
N LYS A 488 -8.35 33.42 14.45
CA LYS A 488 -7.95 34.72 13.89
C LYS A 488 -7.55 34.61 12.42
N SER A 489 -6.78 33.58 12.07
CA SER A 489 -6.38 33.35 10.68
C SER A 489 -7.59 33.08 9.79
N ILE A 490 -8.52 32.25 10.26
CA ILE A 490 -9.74 31.87 9.55
C ILE A 490 -10.69 33.05 9.37
N GLU A 491 -10.89 33.89 10.39
CA GLU A 491 -11.74 35.08 10.29
C GLU A 491 -11.26 36.03 9.19
N ILE A 492 -9.95 36.27 9.11
CA ILE A 492 -9.37 37.11 8.07
C ILE A 492 -9.51 36.43 6.70
N LEU A 493 -9.16 35.14 6.64
CA LEU A 493 -9.27 34.32 5.44
C LEU A 493 -10.71 34.33 4.90
N LEU A 494 -11.74 34.25 5.73
CA LEU A 494 -13.15 34.23 5.30
C LEU A 494 -13.57 35.52 4.55
N GLN A 495 -12.91 36.65 4.78
CA GLN A 495 -13.12 37.87 3.97
C GLN A 495 -12.67 37.68 2.50
N TYR A 496 -11.76 36.73 2.29
CA TYR A 496 -11.19 36.33 1.01
C TYR A 496 -11.57 34.88 0.67
N ALA A 497 -12.69 34.37 1.21
CA ALA A 497 -13.10 32.98 1.03
C ALA A 497 -13.29 32.59 -0.44
N GLU A 498 -13.54 33.61 -1.25
CA GLU A 498 -13.72 33.52 -2.68
C GLU A 498 -12.44 33.11 -3.44
N PHE A 499 -11.27 33.12 -2.79
CA PHE A 499 -9.97 32.82 -3.41
C PHE A 499 -9.38 31.47 -2.96
N MET A 500 -10.01 30.77 -2.04
CA MET A 500 -9.43 29.58 -1.40
C MET A 500 -9.55 28.33 -2.25
N GLY A 501 -8.57 27.43 -2.19
CA GLY A 501 -8.61 26.08 -2.75
C GLY A 501 -9.57 25.14 -2.01
N PRO A 502 -9.96 23.98 -2.60
CA PRO A 502 -10.89 23.05 -1.96
C PRO A 502 -10.31 22.43 -0.68
N ARG A 503 -8.98 22.36 -0.58
CA ARG A 503 -8.29 21.88 0.63
C ARG A 503 -8.34 22.92 1.74
N VAL A 504 -8.03 24.21 1.49
CA VAL A 504 -8.20 25.27 2.50
C VAL A 504 -9.64 25.24 3.01
N LEU A 505 -10.62 25.19 2.10
CA LEU A 505 -12.04 25.17 2.47
C LEU A 505 -12.40 23.96 3.32
N CYS A 506 -11.85 22.78 3.00
CA CYS A 506 -12.02 21.58 3.83
C CYS A 506 -11.43 21.77 5.24
N PHE A 507 -10.27 22.41 5.36
CA PHE A 507 -9.65 22.72 6.66
C PHE A 507 -10.55 23.66 7.48
N ILE A 508 -10.99 24.76 6.88
CA ILE A 508 -11.84 25.75 7.54
C ILE A 508 -13.17 25.13 7.95
N ALA A 509 -13.78 24.34 7.07
CA ALA A 509 -15.03 23.65 7.38
C ALA A 509 -14.85 22.68 8.56
N ALA A 510 -13.78 21.89 8.56
CA ALA A 510 -13.47 20.99 9.66
C ALA A 510 -13.32 21.76 10.98
N PHE A 511 -12.61 22.89 10.96
CA PHE A 511 -12.40 23.74 12.12
C PHE A 511 -13.70 24.36 12.65
N LEU A 512 -14.54 24.92 11.77
CA LEU A 512 -15.83 25.52 12.16
C LEU A 512 -16.85 24.50 12.69
N MET A 513 -16.68 23.22 12.35
CA MET A 513 -17.54 22.13 12.82
C MET A 513 -17.14 21.57 14.19
N LEU A 514 -16.03 22.00 14.77
CA LEU A 514 -15.60 21.53 16.09
C LEU A 514 -16.40 22.21 17.22
N PRO A 515 -16.85 21.47 18.24
CA PRO A 515 -17.49 22.05 19.42
C PRO A 515 -16.43 22.75 20.29
N ARG A 516 -16.44 24.09 20.28
CA ARG A 516 -15.41 24.94 20.94
C ARG A 516 -15.44 24.91 22.48
N GLN A 517 -16.54 24.46 23.08
CA GLN A 517 -16.77 24.56 24.54
C GLN A 517 -16.32 23.34 25.36
N GLN A 518 -15.72 22.31 24.73
CA GLN A 518 -15.46 21.02 25.40
C GLN A 518 -13.99 20.79 25.83
N TYR A 519 -13.08 21.74 25.59
CA TYR A 519 -11.64 21.50 25.74
C TYR A 519 -11.06 22.24 26.96
N SER A 520 -10.75 21.51 28.03
CA SER A 520 -10.10 22.01 29.26
C SER A 520 -8.73 22.67 28.96
N PRO A 521 -8.30 23.74 29.66
CA PRO A 521 -7.06 24.45 29.37
C PRO A 521 -5.78 23.59 29.46
N VAL A 522 -5.80 22.46 30.18
CA VAL A 522 -4.61 21.63 30.45
C VAL A 522 -4.39 20.54 29.38
N TYR A 523 -5.46 20.00 28.80
CA TYR A 523 -5.41 18.93 27.77
C TYR A 523 -6.06 19.32 26.44
N GLY A 524 -6.66 20.51 26.39
CA GLY A 524 -7.50 20.96 25.27
C GLY A 524 -6.72 21.10 23.97
N TYR A 525 -5.44 21.43 24.05
CA TYR A 525 -4.60 21.60 22.87
C TYR A 525 -4.36 20.29 22.08
N SER A 526 -4.03 19.20 22.78
CA SER A 526 -3.85 17.88 22.16
C SER A 526 -5.17 17.34 21.62
N LEU A 527 -6.27 17.52 22.37
CA LEU A 527 -7.61 17.09 21.97
C LEU A 527 -8.11 17.84 20.74
N TYR A 528 -7.92 19.16 20.70
CA TYR A 528 -8.25 20.01 19.55
C TYR A 528 -7.56 19.54 18.26
N LYS A 529 -6.24 19.34 18.29
CA LYS A 529 -5.49 18.90 17.10
C LYS A 529 -5.93 17.53 16.61
N THR A 530 -6.18 16.59 17.52
CA THR A 530 -6.68 15.25 17.18
C THR A 530 -8.10 15.29 16.61
N ALA A 531 -8.98 16.09 17.21
CA ALA A 531 -10.35 16.28 16.72
C ALA A 531 -10.37 16.94 15.33
N LEU A 532 -9.56 17.99 15.12
CA LEU A 532 -9.42 18.65 13.82
C LEU A 532 -8.89 17.68 12.76
N HIS A 533 -7.85 16.90 13.09
CA HIS A 533 -7.29 15.89 12.21
C HIS A 533 -8.34 14.88 11.75
N GLN A 534 -9.11 14.35 12.70
CA GLN A 534 -10.17 13.39 12.43
C GLN A 534 -11.28 14.02 11.58
N LYS A 535 -11.66 15.27 11.88
CA LYS A 535 -12.71 15.95 11.12
C LYS A 535 -12.32 16.23 9.67
N ILE A 536 -11.07 16.59 9.42
CA ILE A 536 -10.53 16.71 8.06
C ILE A 536 -10.60 15.37 7.33
N ARG A 537 -10.22 14.26 7.98
CA ARG A 537 -10.27 12.92 7.38
C ARG A 537 -11.70 12.52 7.01
N GLU A 538 -12.66 12.80 7.89
CA GLU A 538 -14.08 12.57 7.63
C GLU A 538 -14.54 13.34 6.39
N LEU A 539 -14.33 14.67 6.35
CA LEU A 539 -14.76 15.51 5.23
C LEU A 539 -14.10 15.10 3.91
N MET A 540 -12.82 14.73 3.93
CA MET A 540 -12.09 14.27 2.74
C MET A 540 -12.61 12.93 2.19
N ALA A 541 -13.14 12.07 3.06
CA ALA A 541 -13.70 10.77 2.70
C ALA A 541 -15.17 10.84 2.24
N LEU A 542 -15.88 11.95 2.54
CA LEU A 542 -17.27 12.12 2.13
C LEU A 542 -17.40 12.17 0.58
N PRO A 543 -18.48 11.58 0.02
CA PRO A 543 -18.89 11.85 -1.34
C PRO A 543 -19.05 13.34 -1.62
N LEU A 544 -18.73 13.80 -2.84
CA LEU A 544 -18.79 15.22 -3.22
C LEU A 544 -20.13 15.88 -2.90
N LYS A 545 -21.26 15.17 -3.13
CA LYS A 545 -22.60 15.65 -2.74
C LYS A 545 -22.70 15.97 -1.25
N LEU A 546 -22.29 15.04 -0.40
CA LEU A 546 -22.39 15.20 1.05
C LEU A 546 -21.40 16.26 1.56
N PHE A 547 -20.18 16.29 1.02
CA PHE A 547 -19.23 17.36 1.32
C PHE A 547 -19.81 18.74 0.98
N LYS A 548 -20.42 18.87 -0.20
CA LYS A 548 -21.09 20.11 -0.62
C LYS A 548 -22.24 20.49 0.34
N GLU A 549 -23.06 19.54 0.76
CA GLU A 549 -24.12 19.77 1.75
C GLU A 549 -23.58 20.22 3.12
N GLN A 550 -22.45 19.66 3.57
CA GLN A 550 -21.77 20.09 4.80
C GLN A 550 -21.34 21.57 4.71
N ILE A 551 -20.75 21.99 3.59
CA ILE A 551 -20.40 23.40 3.35
C ILE A 551 -21.65 24.28 3.28
N LYS A 552 -22.71 23.82 2.60
CA LYS A 552 -23.98 24.53 2.56
C LYS A 552 -24.52 24.80 3.96
N GLY A 553 -24.51 23.79 4.83
CA GLY A 553 -24.96 23.94 6.20
C GLY A 553 -24.17 24.96 7.02
N LEU A 554 -22.87 25.17 6.72
CA LEU A 554 -22.08 26.23 7.33
C LEU A 554 -22.45 27.62 6.80
N VAL A 555 -22.76 27.72 5.50
CA VAL A 555 -23.25 28.96 4.88
C VAL A 555 -24.63 29.33 5.40
N ASP A 556 -25.55 28.36 5.49
CA ASP A 556 -26.90 28.55 6.00
C ASP A 556 -26.90 29.01 7.47
N LYS A 557 -25.89 28.59 8.24
CA LYS A 557 -25.63 29.05 9.63
C LYS A 557 -24.85 30.37 9.72
N GLN A 558 -24.59 31.04 8.60
CA GLN A 558 -23.81 32.28 8.51
C GLN A 558 -22.36 32.17 9.04
N LEU A 559 -21.80 30.95 9.10
CA LEU A 559 -20.42 30.71 9.50
C LEU A 559 -19.45 30.78 8.32
N MET A 560 -19.96 30.73 7.08
CA MET A 560 -19.20 30.89 5.85
C MET A 560 -19.95 31.82 4.87
N PRO A 561 -19.25 32.63 4.06
CA PRO A 561 -19.88 33.45 3.03
C PRO A 561 -20.55 32.61 1.93
N VAL A 562 -21.68 33.08 1.39
CA VAL A 562 -22.41 32.42 0.28
C VAL A 562 -21.53 32.20 -0.95
N ALA A 563 -20.62 33.13 -1.24
CA ALA A 563 -19.69 33.05 -2.36
C ALA A 563 -18.86 31.75 -2.37
N VAL A 564 -18.56 31.18 -1.20
CA VAL A 564 -17.83 29.91 -1.05
C VAL A 564 -18.60 28.76 -1.67
N PHE A 565 -19.90 28.65 -1.35
CA PHE A 565 -20.75 27.55 -1.79
C PHE A 565 -21.03 27.64 -3.29
N THR A 566 -21.36 28.83 -3.79
CA THR A 566 -21.61 29.06 -5.22
C THR A 566 -20.40 28.66 -6.08
N LYS A 567 -19.18 28.96 -5.61
CA LYS A 567 -17.94 28.58 -6.30
C LYS A 567 -17.66 27.07 -6.22
N LEU A 568 -17.80 26.47 -5.04
CA LEU A 568 -17.65 25.01 -4.86
C LEU A 568 -18.61 24.22 -5.75
N ASP A 569 -19.85 24.69 -5.89
CA ASP A 569 -20.86 24.07 -6.75
C ASP A 569 -20.41 24.03 -8.21
N SER A 570 -19.91 25.15 -8.72
CA SER A 570 -19.42 25.24 -10.10
C SER A 570 -18.18 24.38 -10.36
N LEU A 571 -17.36 24.14 -9.33
CA LEU A 571 -16.07 23.46 -9.45
C LEU A 571 -16.20 21.94 -9.33
N LEU A 572 -16.95 21.45 -8.33
CA LEU A 572 -17.09 20.03 -7.99
C LEU A 572 -18.00 19.30 -8.97
N THR A 573 -17.66 19.38 -10.26
CA THR A 573 -18.37 18.68 -11.33
C THR A 573 -17.74 17.31 -11.54
N SER A 574 -18.57 16.26 -11.43
CA SER A 574 -18.16 14.88 -11.69
C SER A 574 -19.34 14.07 -12.19
N GLN A 575 -19.09 13.12 -13.11
CA GLN A 575 -20.09 12.13 -13.51
C GLN A 575 -20.44 11.15 -12.38
N ARG A 576 -19.58 11.05 -11.35
CA ARG A 576 -19.75 10.20 -10.17
C ARG A 576 -19.98 11.02 -8.90
N PHE A 577 -20.59 12.19 -9.02
CA PHE A 577 -20.76 13.16 -7.93
C PHE A 577 -21.35 12.59 -6.63
N HIS A 578 -22.19 11.54 -6.73
CA HIS A 578 -22.80 10.89 -5.57
C HIS A 578 -21.91 9.87 -4.85
N THR A 579 -20.85 9.38 -5.49
CA THR A 579 -20.04 8.27 -4.99
C THR A 579 -18.55 8.58 -4.89
N GLU A 580 -18.06 9.53 -5.71
CA GLU A 580 -16.67 9.96 -5.68
C GLU A 580 -16.42 10.82 -4.44
N SER A 581 -15.38 10.50 -3.67
CA SER A 581 -14.98 11.30 -2.50
C SER A 581 -14.24 12.58 -2.91
N LEU A 582 -14.21 13.59 -2.03
CA LEU A 582 -13.39 14.79 -2.27
C LEU A 582 -11.91 14.43 -2.51
N GLN A 583 -11.39 13.47 -1.75
CA GLN A 583 -10.02 12.97 -1.91
C GLN A 583 -9.78 12.37 -3.31
N ASP A 584 -10.70 11.55 -3.81
CA ASP A 584 -10.56 10.90 -5.12
C ASP A 584 -10.66 11.91 -6.25
N TRP A 585 -11.61 12.85 -6.14
CA TRP A 585 -11.77 13.93 -7.09
C TRP A 585 -10.50 14.79 -7.17
N LEU A 586 -9.92 15.21 -6.03
CA LEU A 586 -8.67 15.97 -6.01
C LEU A 586 -7.52 15.21 -6.72
N LYS A 587 -7.36 13.91 -6.44
CA LYS A 587 -6.34 13.07 -7.10
C LYS A 587 -6.56 12.98 -8.61
N VAL A 588 -7.81 12.88 -9.06
CA VAL A 588 -8.15 12.88 -10.49
C VAL A 588 -7.80 14.21 -11.13
N GLN A 589 -8.20 15.33 -10.51
CA GLN A 589 -7.93 16.67 -11.02
C GLN A 589 -6.43 16.96 -11.11
N GLU A 590 -5.66 16.65 -10.08
CA GLU A 590 -4.20 16.79 -10.08
C GLU A 590 -3.56 15.99 -11.22
N ARG A 591 -3.99 14.74 -11.42
CA ARG A 591 -3.49 13.89 -12.51
C ARG A 591 -3.83 14.45 -13.88
N VAL A 592 -5.05 14.95 -14.06
CA VAL A 592 -5.52 15.55 -15.32
C VAL A 592 -4.74 16.83 -15.62
N LYS A 593 -4.60 17.72 -14.64
CA LYS A 593 -3.86 18.98 -14.76
C LYS A 593 -2.38 18.73 -15.05
N LYS A 594 -1.74 17.78 -14.37
CA LYS A 594 -0.34 17.38 -14.62
C LYS A 594 -0.11 16.82 -16.02
N ARG A 595 -1.05 16.02 -16.54
CA ARG A 595 -1.00 15.52 -17.94
C ARG A 595 -1.14 16.64 -18.95
N SER A 596 -2.06 17.58 -18.69
CA SER A 596 -2.29 18.73 -19.56
C SER A 596 -1.08 19.67 -19.55
N PHE A 597 -0.47 19.90 -18.39
CA PHE A 597 0.79 20.63 -18.23
C PHE A 597 1.90 20.06 -19.11
N LEU A 598 2.15 18.76 -19.06
CA LEU A 598 3.18 18.14 -19.88
C LEU A 598 2.96 18.34 -21.38
N ARG A 599 1.70 18.46 -21.84
CA ARG A 599 1.37 18.73 -23.25
C ARG A 599 1.65 20.18 -23.63
N VAL A 600 1.39 21.12 -22.73
CA VAL A 600 1.64 22.55 -22.92
C VAL A 600 3.13 22.83 -22.84
N ASP A 601 3.83 22.33 -21.82
CA ASP A 601 5.29 22.43 -21.68
C ASP A 601 5.99 21.91 -22.93
N SER A 602 5.53 20.78 -23.48
CA SER A 602 6.07 20.24 -24.74
C SER A 602 5.72 21.09 -25.97
N TYR A 603 4.65 21.88 -25.95
CA TYR A 603 4.28 22.79 -27.03
C TYR A 603 5.15 24.05 -26.96
N VAL A 604 5.24 24.69 -25.79
CA VAL A 604 6.07 25.86 -25.54
C VAL A 604 7.53 25.56 -25.83
N LYS A 605 8.03 24.38 -25.45
CA LYS A 605 9.39 23.92 -25.82
C LYS A 605 9.66 23.92 -27.34
N LYS A 606 8.63 23.74 -28.17
CA LYS A 606 8.79 23.78 -29.64
C LYS A 606 8.72 25.20 -30.20
N LEU A 607 8.17 26.14 -29.44
CA LEU A 607 8.07 27.55 -29.80
C LEU A 607 9.30 28.34 -29.33
N GLU A 608 9.78 28.09 -28.11
CA GLU A 608 10.92 28.78 -27.49
C GLU A 608 12.23 28.56 -28.26
N ASN A 609 12.68 29.60 -28.96
CA ASN A 609 14.01 29.75 -29.56
C ASN A 609 14.69 31.01 -28.96
N GLU A 610 16.02 31.14 -29.14
CA GLU A 610 16.81 32.25 -28.56
C GLU A 610 16.41 33.65 -29.06
N GLN A 611 15.66 33.73 -30.17
CA GLN A 611 15.31 34.98 -30.86
C GLN A 611 13.80 35.26 -30.84
N ASN A 612 13.13 34.88 -29.75
CA ASN A 612 11.70 35.10 -29.63
C ASN A 612 11.41 36.40 -28.87
N ILE A 613 10.52 37.21 -29.42
CA ILE A 613 9.88 38.32 -28.71
C ILE A 613 8.54 37.83 -28.13
N TYR A 614 8.29 38.14 -26.85
CA TYR A 614 7.02 37.83 -26.19
C TYR A 614 6.15 39.09 -26.15
N ARG A 615 4.86 38.94 -26.47
CA ARG A 615 3.85 40.01 -26.36
C ARG A 615 2.58 39.45 -25.75
N GLU A 616 2.04 40.16 -24.77
CA GLU A 616 0.80 39.75 -24.12
C GLU A 616 -0.37 40.62 -24.56
N VAL A 617 -1.47 39.94 -24.86
CA VAL A 617 -2.71 40.57 -25.29
C VAL A 617 -3.84 40.03 -24.42
N GLU A 618 -4.61 40.95 -23.89
CA GLU A 618 -5.83 40.69 -23.14
C GLU A 618 -7.05 40.92 -24.02
N PHE A 619 -7.97 39.97 -23.98
CA PHE A 619 -9.29 40.04 -24.62
C PHE A 619 -10.35 40.03 -23.53
N SER A 620 -11.00 41.16 -23.31
CA SER A 620 -12.06 41.35 -22.32
C SER A 620 -13.42 41.35 -23.01
N ILE A 621 -14.30 40.44 -22.63
CA ILE A 621 -15.61 40.23 -23.26
C ILE A 621 -16.67 40.27 -22.18
N THR A 622 -17.43 41.36 -22.10
CA THR A 622 -18.50 41.55 -21.11
C THR A 622 -19.82 41.04 -21.68
N VAL A 623 -20.56 40.25 -20.91
CA VAL A 623 -21.87 39.69 -21.29
C VAL A 623 -22.93 40.07 -20.28
N LEU A 624 -24.18 40.24 -20.75
CA LEU A 624 -25.33 40.68 -19.94
C LEU A 624 -25.99 39.56 -19.13
N LYS A 625 -25.60 38.30 -19.33
CA LYS A 625 -26.09 37.13 -18.56
C LYS A 625 -24.99 36.07 -18.46
N PRO A 626 -24.89 35.34 -17.34
CA PRO A 626 -23.99 34.21 -17.23
C PRO A 626 -24.27 33.16 -18.31
N GLN A 627 -23.28 32.87 -19.14
CA GLN A 627 -23.38 31.85 -20.19
C GLN A 627 -22.18 30.89 -20.19
N ALA A 628 -22.30 29.80 -20.94
CA ALA A 628 -21.18 28.87 -21.08
C ALA A 628 -20.02 29.56 -21.83
N LEU A 629 -18.78 29.43 -21.34
CA LEU A 629 -17.59 30.00 -21.97
C LEU A 629 -17.24 29.35 -23.33
N LYS A 630 -17.65 28.09 -23.54
CA LYS A 630 -17.21 27.26 -24.68
C LYS A 630 -17.44 27.91 -26.07
N PRO A 631 -18.58 28.56 -26.37
CA PRO A 631 -18.79 29.24 -27.64
C PRO A 631 -17.83 30.42 -27.82
N ILE A 632 -17.62 31.23 -26.78
CA ILE A 632 -16.68 32.37 -26.77
C ILE A 632 -15.26 31.86 -26.99
N ASP A 633 -14.82 30.84 -26.24
CA ASP A 633 -13.50 30.23 -26.39
C ASP A 633 -13.25 29.68 -27.79
N THR A 634 -14.25 28.98 -28.36
CA THR A 634 -14.13 28.42 -29.71
C THR A 634 -14.01 29.53 -30.76
N LEU A 635 -14.79 30.61 -30.61
CA LEU A 635 -14.75 31.76 -31.50
C LEU A 635 -13.40 32.47 -31.42
N LEU A 636 -12.94 32.81 -30.22
CA LEU A 636 -11.64 33.45 -29.99
C LEU A 636 -10.50 32.60 -30.56
N LYS A 637 -10.47 31.29 -30.28
CA LYS A 637 -9.45 30.39 -30.83
C LYS A 637 -9.48 30.35 -32.35
N ASN A 638 -10.64 30.33 -32.98
CA ASN A 638 -10.74 30.34 -34.45
C ASN A 638 -10.25 31.64 -35.07
N ILE A 639 -10.49 32.78 -34.42
CA ILE A 639 -9.97 34.08 -34.83
C ILE A 639 -8.44 34.06 -34.79
N ILE A 640 -7.87 33.63 -33.66
CA ILE A 640 -6.42 33.67 -33.44
C ILE A 640 -5.70 32.59 -34.24
N ASP A 641 -6.22 31.37 -34.33
CA ASP A 641 -5.68 30.32 -35.20
C ASP A 641 -5.70 30.74 -36.69
N HIS A 642 -6.70 31.55 -37.10
CA HIS A 642 -6.73 32.10 -38.45
C HIS A 642 -5.68 33.20 -38.62
N PHE A 643 -5.57 34.11 -37.66
CA PHE A 643 -4.57 35.17 -37.65
C PHE A 643 -3.14 34.61 -37.68
N ASN A 644 -2.85 33.62 -36.84
CA ASN A 644 -1.59 32.90 -36.76
C ASN A 644 -1.23 32.17 -38.08
N LYS A 645 -2.21 31.81 -38.92
CA LYS A 645 -1.94 31.23 -40.25
C LYS A 645 -1.61 32.27 -41.30
N THR A 646 -2.13 33.48 -41.17
CA THR A 646 -1.99 34.54 -42.18
C THR A 646 -0.81 35.46 -41.90
N HIS A 647 -0.27 35.43 -40.68
CA HIS A 647 0.81 36.31 -40.22
C HIS A 647 2.01 35.48 -39.78
N PRO A 648 3.02 35.29 -40.66
CA PRO A 648 4.14 34.38 -40.42
C PRO A 648 5.07 34.83 -39.28
N GLN A 649 5.02 36.09 -38.84
CA GLN A 649 5.71 36.57 -37.64
C GLN A 649 5.29 35.84 -36.36
N LEU A 650 4.09 35.26 -36.33
CA LEU A 650 3.55 34.56 -35.18
C LEU A 650 3.95 33.09 -35.25
N ILE A 651 4.77 32.66 -34.29
CA ILE A 651 5.21 31.27 -34.18
C ILE A 651 4.14 30.46 -33.45
N GLY A 652 3.51 31.06 -32.44
CA GLY A 652 2.46 30.42 -31.65
C GLY A 652 1.97 31.30 -30.51
N TYR A 653 1.03 30.78 -29.73
CA TYR A 653 0.47 31.47 -28.59
C TYR A 653 0.02 30.49 -27.51
N VAL A 654 0.14 30.93 -26.26
CA VAL A 654 -0.38 30.25 -25.07
C VAL A 654 -1.09 31.30 -24.21
N GLY A 655 -2.13 30.91 -23.49
CA GLY A 655 -2.74 31.83 -22.55
C GLY A 655 -3.80 31.16 -21.69
N TYR A 656 -4.58 31.95 -20.98
CA TYR A 656 -5.55 31.44 -20.02
C TYR A 656 -6.78 32.33 -19.94
N TRP A 657 -7.88 31.75 -19.48
CA TRP A 657 -9.11 32.48 -19.18
C TRP A 657 -9.17 32.86 -17.71
N HIS A 658 -9.64 34.04 -17.38
CA HIS A 658 -10.16 34.35 -16.06
C HIS A 658 -11.52 35.06 -16.20
N LEU A 659 -12.33 35.00 -15.15
CA LEU A 659 -13.59 35.73 -15.11
C LEU A 659 -13.47 36.87 -14.09
N GLN A 660 -14.28 37.89 -14.30
CA GLN A 660 -14.53 38.92 -13.31
C GLN A 660 -16.03 39.19 -13.31
N GLN A 661 -16.65 39.14 -12.13
CA GLN A 661 -18.03 39.58 -11.97
C GLN A 661 -18.02 41.11 -11.88
N VAL A 662 -18.78 41.77 -12.75
CA VAL A 662 -18.83 43.23 -12.80
C VAL A 662 -19.99 43.73 -11.93
N ASP A 663 -21.16 43.08 -12.05
CA ASP A 663 -22.32 43.28 -11.19
C ASP A 663 -23.19 42.00 -11.15
N GLU A 664 -24.40 42.05 -10.59
CA GLU A 664 -25.30 40.89 -10.50
C GLU A 664 -25.76 40.36 -11.87
N GLN A 665 -25.71 41.18 -12.92
CA GLN A 665 -26.22 40.85 -14.25
C GLN A 665 -25.08 40.67 -15.27
N LYS A 666 -23.90 41.26 -15.06
CA LYS A 666 -22.78 41.29 -16.00
C LYS A 666 -21.60 40.45 -15.54
N ILE A 667 -21.10 39.62 -16.47
CA ILE A 667 -19.86 38.86 -16.31
C ILE A 667 -18.88 39.28 -17.40
N GLN A 668 -17.64 39.52 -17.00
CA GLN A 668 -16.53 39.77 -17.92
C GLN A 668 -15.67 38.50 -18.04
N TYR A 669 -15.54 37.99 -19.27
CA TYR A 669 -14.60 36.92 -19.61
C TYR A 669 -13.32 37.55 -20.15
N ILE A 670 -12.20 37.26 -19.50
CA ILE A 670 -10.91 37.84 -19.85
C ILE A 670 -9.96 36.72 -20.28
N ALA A 671 -9.48 36.77 -21.52
CA ALA A 671 -8.43 35.87 -22.01
C ALA A 671 -7.10 36.62 -22.13
N THR A 672 -6.12 36.19 -21.35
CA THR A 672 -4.74 36.70 -21.42
C THR A 672 -3.91 35.75 -22.26
N LEU A 673 -3.35 36.22 -23.37
CA LEU A 673 -2.60 35.43 -24.34
C LEU A 673 -1.19 35.96 -24.55
N THR A 674 -0.20 35.12 -24.29
CA THR A 674 1.21 35.32 -24.61
C THR A 674 1.49 34.81 -26.02
N PHE A 675 1.81 35.73 -26.92
CA PHE A 675 2.23 35.46 -28.29
C PHE A 675 3.75 35.32 -28.37
N TYR A 676 4.19 34.28 -29.10
CA TYR A 676 5.59 34.01 -29.42
C TYR A 676 5.85 34.50 -30.84
N LEU A 677 6.65 35.55 -30.95
CA LEU A 677 6.96 36.22 -32.21
C LEU A 677 8.42 36.01 -32.59
N ASP A 678 8.69 35.90 -33.89
CA ASP A 678 10.06 35.83 -34.42
C ASP A 678 10.67 37.24 -34.48
N GLU A 679 11.71 37.49 -33.69
CA GLU A 679 12.44 38.76 -33.61
C GLU A 679 12.91 39.23 -34.98
N ARG A 680 13.48 38.31 -35.79
CA ARG A 680 14.02 38.65 -37.12
C ARG A 680 12.96 39.17 -38.07
N TYR A 681 11.73 38.66 -37.94
CA TYR A 681 10.63 39.07 -38.80
C TYR A 681 10.06 40.43 -38.37
N ILE A 682 9.98 40.68 -37.07
CA ILE A 682 9.48 41.95 -36.52
C ILE A 682 10.39 43.12 -36.91
N GLU A 683 11.71 42.96 -36.77
CA GLU A 683 12.68 43.99 -37.14
C GLU A 683 12.56 44.39 -38.62
N SER A 684 12.20 43.44 -39.49
CA SER A 684 12.05 43.67 -40.93
C SER A 684 10.72 44.33 -41.34
N THR A 685 9.67 44.29 -40.51
CA THR A 685 8.31 44.71 -40.88
C THR A 685 7.70 45.80 -39.98
N GLY A 686 8.38 46.19 -38.90
CA GLY A 686 7.91 47.17 -37.92
C GLY A 686 7.05 46.57 -36.80
N THR A 687 7.23 47.06 -35.58
CA THR A 687 6.79 46.44 -34.31
C THR A 687 5.29 46.53 -33.99
N GLU A 688 4.53 47.43 -34.60
CA GLU A 688 3.15 47.76 -34.16
C GLU A 688 2.02 47.31 -35.11
N SER A 689 2.33 46.96 -36.36
CA SER A 689 1.32 46.64 -37.39
C SER A 689 0.52 45.35 -37.10
N TRP A 690 1.08 44.41 -36.33
CA TRP A 690 0.42 43.12 -36.08
C TRP A 690 -0.67 43.21 -35.01
N PHE A 691 -0.47 44.00 -33.93
CA PHE A 691 -1.42 44.10 -32.83
C PHE A 691 -2.70 44.80 -33.30
N GLU A 692 -2.58 45.93 -34.00
CA GLU A 692 -3.73 46.64 -34.57
C GLU A 692 -4.53 45.77 -35.54
N LYS A 693 -3.86 44.94 -36.35
CA LYS A 693 -4.53 43.98 -37.23
C LYS A 693 -5.24 42.86 -36.44
N LEU A 694 -4.63 42.36 -35.38
CA LEU A 694 -5.24 41.35 -34.51
C LEU A 694 -6.48 41.92 -33.81
N LYS A 695 -6.33 43.11 -33.21
CA LYS A 695 -7.40 43.87 -32.55
C LYS A 695 -8.58 44.09 -33.48
N TYR A 696 -8.33 44.67 -34.65
CA TYR A 696 -9.36 44.88 -35.67
C TYR A 696 -10.06 43.58 -36.09
N GLN A 697 -9.31 42.50 -36.35
CA GLN A 697 -9.91 41.22 -36.74
C GLN A 697 -10.73 40.57 -35.61
N ALA A 698 -10.27 40.69 -34.36
CA ALA A 698 -10.96 40.17 -33.20
C ALA A 698 -12.26 40.94 -32.95
N GLU A 699 -12.20 42.27 -32.89
CA GLU A 699 -13.37 43.14 -32.71
C GLU A 699 -14.39 42.95 -33.83
N LEU A 700 -13.96 42.90 -35.09
CA LEU A 700 -14.87 42.68 -36.23
C LEU A 700 -15.59 41.33 -36.15
N ARG A 701 -14.87 40.24 -35.85
CA ARG A 701 -15.43 38.87 -35.85
C ARG A 701 -16.24 38.56 -34.61
N LEU A 702 -15.83 39.07 -33.44
CA LEU A 702 -16.61 39.00 -32.20
C LEU A 702 -17.85 39.90 -32.31
N GLY A 703 -17.70 41.10 -32.88
CA GLY A 703 -18.78 42.06 -33.18
C GLY A 703 -19.91 41.44 -34.00
N LYS A 704 -19.59 40.64 -35.03
CA LYS A 704 -20.59 39.90 -35.83
C LYS A 704 -21.40 38.87 -35.03
N LYS A 705 -21.00 38.55 -33.80
CA LYS A 705 -21.63 37.56 -32.93
C LYS A 705 -22.20 38.15 -31.63
N THR A 706 -22.16 39.47 -31.44
CA THR A 706 -22.63 40.13 -30.21
C THR A 706 -24.07 39.78 -29.86
N LYS A 707 -25.01 39.88 -30.81
CA LYS A 707 -26.42 39.49 -30.61
C LYS A 707 -26.60 38.01 -30.27
N ALA A 708 -25.87 37.12 -30.95
CA ALA A 708 -26.01 35.67 -30.79
C ALA A 708 -25.38 35.14 -29.49
N LEU A 709 -24.39 35.85 -28.95
CA LEU A 709 -23.67 35.50 -27.72
C LEU A 709 -23.94 36.50 -26.58
N HIS A 710 -24.96 37.35 -26.69
CA HIS A 710 -25.31 38.35 -25.67
C HIS A 710 -24.12 39.17 -25.14
N ILE A 711 -23.20 39.55 -26.02
CA ILE A 711 -22.01 40.34 -25.68
C ILE A 711 -22.40 41.81 -25.66
N ASP A 712 -22.09 42.48 -24.55
CA ASP A 712 -22.30 43.91 -24.31
C ASP A 712 -21.10 44.71 -24.82
N GLU A 713 -19.90 44.31 -24.41
CA GLU A 713 -18.66 45.04 -24.66
C GLU A 713 -17.52 44.07 -25.01
N ILE A 714 -16.64 44.51 -25.91
CA ILE A 714 -15.43 43.81 -26.30
C ILE A 714 -14.27 44.80 -26.25
N GLU A 715 -13.23 44.46 -25.52
CA GLU A 715 -12.02 45.25 -25.41
C GLU A 715 -10.79 44.36 -25.65
N VAL A 716 -9.85 44.86 -26.47
CA VAL A 716 -8.59 44.18 -26.75
C VAL A 716 -7.44 45.12 -26.46
N LYS A 717 -6.57 44.73 -25.52
CA LYS A 717 -5.47 45.54 -25.01
C LYS A 717 -4.16 44.76 -25.05
N GLN A 718 -3.08 45.43 -25.41
CA GLN A 718 -1.74 44.91 -25.14
C GLN A 718 -1.37 45.26 -23.69
N ILE A 719 -0.85 44.29 -22.95
CA ILE A 719 -0.50 44.46 -21.52
C ILE A 719 0.98 44.18 -21.28
N ASP A 720 1.47 44.59 -20.11
CA ASP A 720 2.84 44.33 -19.67
C ASP A 720 3.13 42.83 -19.64
N ASN A 721 4.27 42.47 -20.21
CA ASN A 721 4.60 41.09 -20.53
C ASN A 721 4.93 40.25 -19.29
N LEU A 722 4.09 39.26 -18.95
CA LEU A 722 4.34 38.28 -17.89
C LEU A 722 5.68 37.54 -18.07
N MET A 723 6.13 37.33 -19.31
CA MET A 723 7.42 36.68 -19.58
C MET A 723 8.62 37.61 -19.35
N GLU A 724 8.44 38.91 -19.53
CA GLU A 724 9.44 39.92 -19.16
C GLU A 724 9.54 40.01 -17.63
N TYR A 725 8.40 39.90 -16.94
CA TYR A 725 8.38 39.73 -15.49
C TYR A 725 9.10 38.44 -15.05
N VAL A 726 8.88 37.30 -15.72
CA VAL A 726 9.64 36.06 -15.47
C VAL A 726 11.15 36.30 -15.63
N GLY A 727 11.57 37.16 -16.56
CA GLY A 727 12.96 37.64 -16.67
C GLY A 727 13.43 38.51 -15.49
N SER A 728 12.58 39.40 -14.98
CA SER A 728 12.87 40.22 -13.79
C SER A 728 12.84 39.43 -12.47
N PHE A 729 12.03 38.37 -12.40
CA PHE A 729 12.01 37.42 -11.29
C PHE A 729 13.30 36.61 -11.32
N GLN A 730 13.70 36.10 -12.49
CA GLN A 730 14.98 35.40 -12.70
C GLN A 730 16.20 36.21 -12.26
N SER A 731 16.23 37.52 -12.50
CA SER A 731 17.38 38.36 -12.15
C SER A 731 17.60 38.49 -10.64
N ARG A 732 16.61 38.16 -9.82
CA ARG A 732 16.74 38.06 -8.35
C ARG A 732 17.55 36.84 -7.89
N PHE A 733 17.78 35.87 -8.78
CA PHE A 733 18.46 34.60 -8.49
C PHE A 733 19.81 34.54 -9.21
N ASN A 734 20.89 34.35 -8.45
CA ASN A 734 22.25 34.51 -8.96
C ASN A 734 22.66 33.55 -10.11
N LYS A 735 23.26 34.15 -11.14
CA LYS A 735 24.27 33.70 -12.13
C LYS A 735 24.02 32.60 -13.17
N LYS A 736 22.86 31.93 -13.25
CA LYS A 736 22.55 31.14 -14.45
C LYS A 736 21.17 31.46 -15.02
N PRO A 737 21.08 32.11 -16.20
CA PRO A 737 19.81 32.32 -16.87
C PRO A 737 19.30 30.96 -17.34
N HIS A 738 18.36 30.40 -16.60
CA HIS A 738 17.58 29.25 -17.05
C HIS A 738 16.13 29.68 -17.29
N PRO A 739 15.87 30.61 -18.25
CA PRO A 739 14.55 31.21 -18.43
C PRO A 739 13.44 30.19 -18.61
N ARG A 740 13.76 29.12 -19.33
CA ARG A 740 12.87 27.99 -19.59
C ARG A 740 12.40 27.23 -18.34
N ARG A 741 13.21 27.20 -17.26
CA ARG A 741 12.79 26.57 -16.00
C ARG A 741 11.65 27.35 -15.36
N TYR A 742 11.78 28.68 -15.32
CA TYR A 742 10.78 29.56 -14.75
C TYR A 742 9.50 29.64 -15.61
N THR A 743 9.63 29.64 -16.95
CA THR A 743 8.45 29.49 -17.83
C THR A 743 7.69 28.20 -17.51
N SER A 744 8.39 27.07 -17.35
CA SER A 744 7.77 25.78 -17.04
C SER A 744 7.07 25.79 -15.68
N SER A 745 7.67 26.41 -14.66
CA SER A 745 7.07 26.59 -13.34
C SER A 745 5.81 27.47 -13.36
N LEU A 746 5.86 28.59 -14.07
CA LEU A 746 4.70 29.47 -14.25
C LEU A 746 3.55 28.75 -14.97
N LEU A 747 3.85 28.02 -16.06
CA LEU A 747 2.87 27.21 -16.76
C LEU A 747 2.28 26.12 -15.86
N PHE A 748 3.09 25.52 -14.98
CA PHE A 748 2.61 24.58 -13.99
C PHE A 748 1.62 25.25 -13.04
N ALA A 749 1.97 26.40 -12.47
CA ALA A 749 1.12 27.17 -11.56
C ALA A 749 -0.20 27.58 -12.24
N LEU A 750 -0.15 28.15 -13.45
CA LEU A 750 -1.35 28.55 -14.22
C LEU A 750 -2.33 27.38 -14.43
N MET A 751 -1.82 26.18 -14.67
CA MET A 751 -2.66 25.00 -14.90
C MET A 751 -3.23 24.39 -13.63
N HIS A 752 -2.53 24.58 -12.50
CA HIS A 752 -2.95 24.03 -11.21
C HIS A 752 -3.65 25.05 -10.32
N ARG A 753 -3.64 26.34 -10.68
CA ARG A 753 -4.14 27.43 -9.83
C ARG A 753 -5.52 27.16 -9.25
N ASP A 754 -6.51 26.69 -10.01
CA ASP A 754 -7.87 26.49 -9.46
C ASP A 754 -7.99 25.29 -8.48
N LEU A 755 -6.90 24.57 -8.19
CA LEU A 755 -6.84 23.65 -7.05
C LEU A 755 -6.37 24.32 -5.75
N TYR A 756 -5.71 25.47 -5.84
CA TYR A 756 -5.01 26.13 -4.74
C TYR A 756 -5.49 27.56 -4.48
N TRP A 757 -5.90 28.24 -5.55
CA TRP A 757 -6.35 29.63 -5.57
C TRP A 757 -7.52 29.77 -6.56
N MET A 758 -8.72 29.98 -6.04
CA MET A 758 -9.99 29.82 -6.76
C MET A 758 -10.72 31.14 -7.00
N HIS A 759 -9.99 32.17 -7.46
CA HIS A 759 -10.58 33.49 -7.71
C HIS A 759 -11.81 33.42 -8.62
N THR A 760 -11.77 32.68 -9.73
CA THR A 760 -12.93 32.54 -10.63
C THR A 760 -13.02 31.16 -11.29
N ALA A 761 -14.16 30.50 -11.12
CA ALA A 761 -14.39 29.15 -11.61
C ALA A 761 -14.67 29.15 -13.13
N VAL A 762 -13.64 28.91 -13.94
CA VAL A 762 -13.81 28.57 -15.35
C VAL A 762 -13.97 27.04 -15.46
N LEU A 763 -15.12 26.58 -15.95
CA LEU A 763 -15.43 25.15 -16.16
C LEU A 763 -14.25 24.38 -16.79
N GLN A 764 -13.89 23.27 -16.13
CA GLN A 764 -12.63 22.52 -16.13
C GLN A 764 -12.00 22.08 -17.47
N LYS A 765 -12.61 22.34 -18.64
CA LYS A 765 -12.07 21.86 -19.91
C LYS A 765 -11.08 22.80 -20.59
N GLN A 766 -10.97 24.06 -20.20
CA GLN A 766 -10.24 25.05 -21.00
C GLN A 766 -9.56 26.16 -20.17
N ILE A 767 -8.80 25.78 -19.14
CA ILE A 767 -8.02 26.76 -18.34
C ILE A 767 -6.87 27.35 -19.17
N LEU A 768 -6.23 26.54 -20.02
CA LEU A 768 -5.12 26.96 -20.85
C LEU A 768 -5.47 26.90 -22.35
N ILE A 769 -5.32 28.03 -23.02
CA ILE A 769 -5.41 28.22 -24.46
C ILE A 769 -4.02 27.94 -25.04
N ARG A 770 -3.97 27.18 -26.15
CA ARG A 770 -2.74 27.04 -26.94
C ARG A 770 -3.09 26.97 -28.41
N GLY A 771 -2.21 27.49 -29.27
CA GLY A 771 -2.34 27.37 -30.72
C GLY A 771 -2.27 25.92 -31.21
N ARG A 772 -2.82 25.65 -32.40
CA ARG A 772 -2.69 24.32 -33.04
C ARG A 772 -1.24 24.02 -33.39
N THR A 773 -0.76 22.82 -33.04
CA THR A 773 0.55 22.33 -33.48
C THR A 773 0.53 22.05 -34.99
N GLY A 774 1.15 22.94 -35.77
CA GLY A 774 1.54 22.70 -37.16
C GLY A 774 0.39 22.49 -38.13
N TYR A 775 0.02 23.53 -38.87
CA TYR A 775 -0.67 23.33 -40.13
C TYR A 775 0.34 22.73 -41.12
N LYS A 776 0.45 21.40 -41.20
CA LYS A 776 1.10 20.77 -42.36
C LYS A 776 0.30 21.19 -43.59
N LYS A 777 0.86 22.04 -44.45
CA LYS A 777 0.32 22.30 -45.79
C LYS A 777 0.05 20.92 -46.42
N ARG A 778 -1.22 20.60 -46.68
CA ARG A 778 -1.56 19.40 -47.47
C ARG A 778 -0.89 19.58 -48.83
N THR A 779 0.20 18.86 -49.07
CA THR A 779 0.73 18.68 -50.42
C THR A 779 -0.34 17.90 -51.18
N ARG A 780 -1.08 18.58 -52.07
CA ARG A 780 -1.88 17.92 -53.09
C ARG A 780 -0.92 17.00 -53.83
N LYS A 781 -1.14 15.67 -53.76
CA LYS A 781 -0.52 14.73 -54.68
C LYS A 781 -0.89 15.23 -56.08
N LYS A 782 0.09 15.71 -56.84
CA LYS A 782 -0.07 15.87 -58.29
C LYS A 782 -0.29 14.45 -58.82
N THR A 783 -1.53 14.09 -59.09
CA THR A 783 -1.85 12.99 -59.98
C THR A 783 -1.24 13.36 -61.32
N LYS A 784 -0.10 12.76 -61.67
CA LYS A 784 0.33 12.72 -63.07
C LYS A 784 -0.77 11.96 -63.81
N LYS A 785 -1.53 12.64 -64.66
CA LYS A 785 -2.22 11.98 -65.75
C LYS A 785 -1.12 11.36 -66.61
N GLN A 786 -1.07 10.03 -66.67
CA GLN A 786 -0.37 9.35 -67.75
C GLN A 786 -1.24 9.43 -68.99
N VAL A 787 -0.57 9.77 -70.09
CA VAL A 787 -1.06 9.64 -71.48
C VAL A 787 -1.21 8.16 -71.80
#